data_AF-A0A2G6LRH9-F1
#
_entry.id   AF-A0A2G6LRH9-F1
#
_cell.length_a   1.000
_cell.length_b   1.000
_cell.length_c   1.000
_cell.angle_alpha   90.00
_cell.angle_beta   90.00
_cell.angle_gamma   90.00
#
_symmetry.space_group_name_H-M   'P 1'
#
loop_
_entity.id
_entity.type
_entity.pdbx_description
1 polymer ?
#
loop_
_entity_poly.entity_id
_entity_poly.type
_entity_poly.pdbx_seq_one_letter_code
_entity_poly.pdbx_strand_id
1 'polypeptide(L)'
;MYKGIREEALKLKVAQDWFSNFDCTEILGNIDFTVYPKQTSLFGRQTLLWAEAKTGDYDIATMFVQLILTIGKARTFDKALPPAFLGAFDFKKMAFVPYIAIQDIFYENDFNWNITPSNHETKEFQLIKERIERTLKLNTYVFEYAKDEKDLKKFIKNNIAKAKENGKIKINKNNFIPIYLRWFETVKPIINVNWDELKKNGIIDADFYLADLFVDDKNTQDITDDESIRDSLFVSFKNGGYTISKENIKQMFDATISIKSKDIYQAFWKHYKRPPQKQWQEYIIERRDLIVPQDIRERKGAYFTPRQWVELSQKYIGDHFGENWQDEYYIWDCASGTGNLLAGLTNKYNIWASTLDQADVNVMHERIKNGANLLESHIFQFDFLNDSFDKLPQGLQDIINDKEKRKKLIIYINPPYAEATNAKTVTGTGENKGGTATGNYVHTKYANELGRARNELFTQFLIRIDKEIPSAKIANFSKLKNLQSSNFRVFRQNFRAKLEKIFIVPAKTFDNVKGKFPIGFFIWDNEKDKVFIEIQADIYDENGEFIGIDNISSNDDKERINKWIKIFDNKKAKEVIGFMENPTPDFQNNKFLNISETEGKRHNNYLFFSKNNLIQGVIYFSVRLCMDALWRNDRKQFLYPKDGWQNDTEFQGDCLTFTLFHGQNRISSSENVNHWIPFTEQEVDAKDKFASNFMTDFIKSMKNGELKIENDKQKVLFEETENSQSSTINFQFSTEAQAVFDAGHELWKYYHSQEKANPNASLYDIREFFQGRNPKTNRMNNKSDDETYTELIGNLRSALKELALKIKPKVYEYEFLKS
;
A
#
# COMPACT_ATOMS: atom_id res chain seq x y z
N MET A 1 -30.10 50.59 -6.38
CA MET A 1 -30.87 49.37 -6.66
C MET A 1 -30.82 48.36 -5.51
N TYR A 2 -29.66 48.14 -4.87
CA TYR A 2 -29.49 47.07 -3.88
C TYR A 2 -29.19 47.51 -2.43
N LYS A 3 -29.42 48.78 -2.09
CA LYS A 3 -29.07 49.31 -0.75
C LYS A 3 -29.94 48.67 0.35
N GLY A 4 -29.32 48.16 1.41
CA GLY A 4 -30.01 47.66 2.61
C GLY A 4 -30.59 46.24 2.51
N ILE A 5 -30.20 45.46 1.50
CA ILE A 5 -30.59 44.04 1.39
C ILE A 5 -29.50 43.12 1.95
N ARG A 6 -29.89 41.93 2.45
CA ARG A 6 -28.96 40.90 2.95
C ARG A 6 -28.10 40.33 1.81
N GLU A 7 -26.93 39.78 2.13
CA GLU A 7 -25.94 39.30 1.15
C GLU A 7 -26.50 38.25 0.21
N GLU A 8 -27.20 37.26 0.76
CA GLU A 8 -27.85 36.22 -0.04
C GLU A 8 -28.92 36.79 -0.99
N ALA A 9 -29.67 37.81 -0.55
CA ALA A 9 -30.63 38.51 -1.40
C ALA A 9 -29.94 39.36 -2.49
N LEU A 10 -28.75 39.89 -2.21
CA LEU A 10 -27.93 40.59 -3.19
C LEU A 10 -27.41 39.62 -4.27
N LYS A 11 -26.85 38.47 -3.87
CA LYS A 11 -26.37 37.43 -4.79
C LYS A 11 -27.48 36.99 -5.75
N LEU A 12 -28.68 36.71 -5.22
CA LEU A 12 -29.85 36.33 -6.03
C LEU A 12 -30.30 37.43 -7.01
N LYS A 13 -30.35 38.69 -6.56
CA LYS A 13 -30.72 39.80 -7.44
C LYS A 13 -29.67 40.06 -8.52
N VAL A 14 -28.39 39.98 -8.18
CA VAL A 14 -27.31 40.14 -9.18
C VAL A 14 -27.35 39.01 -10.22
N ALA A 15 -27.61 37.76 -9.79
CA ALA A 15 -27.86 36.66 -10.72
C ALA A 15 -29.03 36.95 -11.67
N GLN A 16 -30.16 37.42 -11.14
CA GLN A 16 -31.36 37.71 -11.93
C GLN A 16 -31.17 38.90 -12.88
N ASP A 17 -30.56 39.98 -12.42
CA ASP A 17 -30.49 41.24 -13.17
C ASP A 17 -29.40 41.21 -14.24
N TRP A 18 -28.28 40.51 -13.99
CA TRP A 18 -27.08 40.56 -14.84
C TRP A 18 -26.70 39.22 -15.48
N PHE A 19 -27.07 38.10 -14.86
CA PHE A 19 -26.69 36.75 -15.29
C PHE A 19 -27.89 35.84 -15.57
N SER A 20 -29.08 36.38 -15.85
CA SER A 20 -30.31 35.60 -16.06
C SER A 20 -30.23 34.52 -17.17
N ASN A 21 -29.29 34.67 -18.10
CA ASN A 21 -29.03 33.68 -19.17
C ASN A 21 -28.09 32.55 -18.76
N PHE A 22 -27.56 32.57 -17.54
CA PHE A 22 -26.62 31.60 -16.98
C PHE A 22 -27.27 30.83 -15.81
N ASP A 23 -26.56 29.81 -15.33
CA ASP A 23 -26.88 29.14 -14.07
C ASP A 23 -25.95 29.68 -12.98
N CYS A 24 -26.53 30.26 -11.93
CA CYS A 24 -25.82 30.80 -10.77
C CYS A 24 -26.23 30.09 -9.47
N THR A 25 -26.87 28.92 -9.57
CA THR A 25 -27.37 28.16 -8.41
C THR A 25 -26.34 27.19 -7.85
N GLU A 26 -25.40 26.75 -8.69
CA GLU A 26 -24.28 25.92 -8.27
C GLU A 26 -23.21 26.77 -7.58
N ILE A 27 -22.66 26.27 -6.47
CA ILE A 27 -21.59 26.91 -5.72
C ILE A 27 -20.38 25.99 -5.66
N LEU A 28 -19.20 26.52 -5.97
CA LEU A 28 -17.95 25.78 -5.96
C LEU A 28 -17.21 26.04 -4.64
N GLY A 29 -17.30 25.08 -3.71
CA GLY A 29 -16.68 25.18 -2.39
C GLY A 29 -17.24 26.36 -1.59
N ASN A 30 -16.34 27.24 -1.11
CA ASN A 30 -16.69 28.41 -0.31
C ASN A 30 -16.73 29.72 -1.14
N ILE A 31 -16.75 29.63 -2.47
CA ILE A 31 -16.83 30.81 -3.34
C ILE A 31 -18.26 31.36 -3.30
N ASP A 32 -18.41 32.65 -2.98
CA ASP A 32 -19.70 33.31 -2.73
C ASP A 32 -20.67 33.30 -3.93
N PHE A 33 -20.15 33.35 -5.15
CA PHE A 33 -20.95 33.43 -6.37
C PHE A 33 -20.24 32.77 -7.54
N THR A 34 -20.93 31.91 -8.28
CA THR A 34 -20.39 31.33 -9.51
C THR A 34 -21.37 31.45 -10.67
N VAL A 35 -20.84 31.44 -11.89
CA VAL A 35 -21.64 31.53 -13.11
C VAL A 35 -21.27 30.35 -14.01
N TYR A 36 -22.28 29.56 -14.39
CA TYR A 36 -22.17 28.42 -15.31
C TYR A 36 -23.03 28.65 -16.56
N PRO A 37 -22.69 28.01 -17.69
CA PRO A 37 -23.62 27.93 -18.81
C PRO A 37 -24.87 27.11 -18.41
N LYS A 38 -26.07 27.50 -18.88
CA LYS A 38 -27.30 26.73 -18.66
C LYS A 38 -27.31 25.36 -19.36
N GLN A 39 -26.60 25.26 -20.48
CA GLN A 39 -26.50 24.01 -21.24
C GLN A 39 -25.31 23.19 -20.78
N THR A 40 -25.58 21.92 -20.45
CA THR A 40 -24.58 20.92 -20.09
C THR A 40 -23.93 20.34 -21.35
N SER A 41 -22.60 20.31 -21.41
CA SER A 41 -21.89 19.58 -22.47
C SER A 41 -21.69 18.12 -22.07
N LEU A 42 -21.37 17.25 -23.03
CA LEU A 42 -21.08 15.82 -22.77
C LEU A 42 -19.98 15.59 -21.71
N PHE A 43 -19.18 16.61 -21.40
CA PHE A 43 -18.04 16.57 -20.47
C PHE A 43 -18.23 17.46 -19.23
N GLY A 44 -19.47 17.85 -18.91
CA GLY A 44 -19.81 18.70 -17.77
C GLY A 44 -19.89 20.20 -18.09
N ARG A 45 -20.06 21.02 -17.05
CA ARG A 45 -20.19 22.49 -17.13
C ARG A 45 -18.94 23.15 -16.56
N GLN A 46 -18.29 24.00 -17.35
CA GLN A 46 -17.14 24.80 -16.91
C GLN A 46 -17.64 26.13 -16.33
N THR A 47 -17.09 26.55 -15.19
CA THR A 47 -17.35 27.86 -14.58
C THR A 47 -16.85 28.99 -15.48
N LEU A 48 -17.71 29.99 -15.69
CA LEU A 48 -17.43 31.20 -16.46
C LEU A 48 -16.98 32.37 -15.57
N LEU A 49 -17.34 32.34 -14.29
CA LEU A 49 -16.97 33.35 -13.30
C LEU A 49 -16.94 32.74 -11.91
N TRP A 50 -15.94 33.10 -11.12
CA TRP A 50 -15.92 32.96 -9.66
C TRP A 50 -15.90 34.36 -9.06
N ALA A 51 -16.74 34.63 -8.08
CA ALA A 51 -16.84 35.97 -7.51
C ALA A 51 -17.09 35.99 -6.01
N GLU A 52 -16.59 37.05 -5.37
CA GLU A 52 -16.87 37.43 -3.98
C GLU A 52 -18.01 38.44 -3.94
N ALA A 53 -18.91 38.33 -2.95
CA ALA A 53 -20.03 39.25 -2.77
C ALA A 53 -19.96 39.95 -1.40
N LYS A 54 -20.34 41.23 -1.32
CA LYS A 54 -20.45 41.97 -0.05
C LYS A 54 -21.67 42.89 0.01
N THR A 55 -22.20 43.12 1.20
CA THR A 55 -23.45 43.90 1.40
C THR A 55 -23.26 45.42 1.52
N GLY A 56 -22.08 45.90 1.88
CA GLY A 56 -21.74 47.32 2.07
C GLY A 56 -21.06 47.96 0.85
N ASP A 57 -20.59 49.22 0.95
CA ASP A 57 -19.78 49.85 -0.11
C ASP A 57 -18.32 49.46 0.17
N TYR A 58 -17.95 48.25 -0.25
CA TYR A 58 -16.67 47.65 0.09
C TYR A 58 -15.60 48.06 -0.92
N ASP A 59 -14.35 48.08 -0.44
CA ASP A 59 -13.19 48.25 -1.30
C ASP A 59 -13.02 47.05 -2.24
N ILE A 60 -12.80 47.33 -3.52
CA ILE A 60 -12.73 46.31 -4.58
C ILE A 60 -11.51 45.40 -4.39
N ALA A 61 -10.36 45.99 -4.03
CA ALA A 61 -9.14 45.20 -3.81
C ALA A 61 -9.34 44.21 -2.66
N THR A 62 -9.94 44.68 -1.56
CA THR A 62 -10.28 43.86 -0.39
C THR A 62 -11.17 42.67 -0.76
N MET A 63 -12.21 42.86 -1.59
CA MET A 63 -13.07 41.76 -2.05
C MET A 63 -12.32 40.74 -2.92
N PHE A 64 -11.43 41.19 -3.82
CA PHE A 64 -10.61 40.28 -4.63
C PHE A 64 -9.59 39.50 -3.79
N VAL A 65 -9.00 40.13 -2.76
CA VAL A 65 -8.10 39.45 -1.83
C VAL A 65 -8.84 38.30 -1.13
N GLN A 66 -10.06 38.56 -0.67
CA GLN A 66 -10.90 37.54 -0.04
C GLN A 66 -11.18 36.37 -0.98
N LEU A 67 -11.55 36.65 -2.24
CA LEU A 67 -11.76 35.61 -3.24
C LEU A 67 -10.51 34.75 -3.47
N ILE A 68 -9.34 35.39 -3.61
CA ILE A 68 -8.07 34.71 -3.89
C ILE A 68 -7.66 33.83 -2.71
N LEU A 69 -7.79 34.32 -1.48
CA LEU A 69 -7.54 33.54 -0.28
C LEU A 69 -8.48 32.34 -0.18
N THR A 70 -9.76 32.51 -0.51
CA THR A 70 -10.75 31.43 -0.56
C THR A 70 -10.37 30.38 -1.62
N ILE A 71 -10.01 30.80 -2.83
CA ILE A 71 -9.59 29.91 -3.92
C ILE A 71 -8.34 29.12 -3.53
N GLY A 72 -7.32 29.81 -2.99
CA GLY A 72 -6.03 29.21 -2.68
C GLY A 72 -6.06 28.29 -1.46
N LYS A 73 -6.79 28.67 -0.40
CA LYS A 73 -7.02 27.80 0.78
C LYS A 73 -7.66 26.47 0.41
N ALA A 74 -8.65 26.49 -0.48
CA ALA A 74 -9.33 25.28 -0.94
C ALA A 74 -8.59 24.55 -2.07
N ARG A 75 -7.49 25.14 -2.58
CA ARG A 75 -6.78 24.71 -3.81
C ARG A 75 -7.73 24.44 -4.97
N THR A 76 -8.69 25.34 -5.17
CA THR A 76 -9.78 25.16 -6.14
C THR A 76 -9.26 25.00 -7.57
N PHE A 77 -8.14 25.65 -7.88
CA PHE A 77 -7.46 25.57 -9.18
C PHE A 77 -6.85 24.18 -9.50
N ASP A 78 -6.68 23.30 -8.51
CA ASP A 78 -6.26 21.91 -8.75
C ASP A 78 -7.45 21.00 -9.10
N LYS A 79 -8.65 21.37 -8.67
CA LYS A 79 -9.87 20.54 -8.76
C LYS A 79 -10.81 20.98 -9.88
N ALA A 80 -10.74 22.25 -10.28
CA ALA A 80 -11.59 22.83 -11.31
C ALA A 80 -10.80 23.75 -12.25
N LEU A 81 -11.13 23.71 -13.54
CA LEU A 81 -10.59 24.63 -14.54
C LEU A 81 -10.96 26.07 -14.18
N PRO A 82 -9.99 26.98 -14.01
CA PRO A 82 -10.28 28.35 -13.63
C PRO A 82 -11.04 29.09 -14.74
N PRO A 83 -11.93 30.04 -14.39
CA PRO A 83 -12.62 30.90 -15.35
C PRO A 83 -11.64 31.90 -15.98
N ALA A 84 -12.03 32.51 -17.10
CA ALA A 84 -11.25 33.57 -17.72
C ALA A 84 -11.14 34.82 -16.83
N PHE A 85 -12.17 35.06 -16.00
CA PHE A 85 -12.26 36.21 -15.11
C PHE A 85 -12.62 35.77 -13.69
N LEU A 86 -12.06 36.48 -12.71
CA LEU A 86 -12.60 36.57 -11.36
C LEU A 86 -13.47 37.83 -11.26
N GLY A 87 -14.47 37.79 -10.39
CA GLY A 87 -15.37 38.90 -10.11
C GLY A 87 -15.37 39.31 -8.65
N ALA A 88 -15.77 40.54 -8.38
CA ALA A 88 -16.11 41.00 -7.04
C ALA A 88 -17.25 42.00 -7.13
N PHE A 89 -18.27 41.89 -6.29
CA PHE A 89 -19.40 42.83 -6.34
C PHE A 89 -20.00 43.16 -4.98
N ASP A 90 -20.60 44.34 -4.91
CA ASP A 90 -21.34 44.79 -3.74
C ASP A 90 -22.70 45.40 -4.12
N PHE A 91 -23.33 46.20 -3.25
CA PHE A 91 -24.64 46.79 -3.55
C PHE A 91 -24.62 47.89 -4.63
N LYS A 92 -23.43 48.44 -4.95
CA LYS A 92 -23.23 49.61 -5.80
C LYS A 92 -22.58 49.26 -7.12
N LYS A 93 -21.62 48.33 -7.11
CA LYS A 93 -20.71 48.09 -8.25
C LYS A 93 -20.30 46.62 -8.39
N MET A 94 -19.86 46.26 -9.60
CA MET A 94 -19.25 44.98 -9.93
C MET A 94 -17.94 45.20 -10.67
N ALA A 95 -16.92 44.43 -10.31
CA ALA A 95 -15.58 44.50 -10.88
C ALA A 95 -15.13 43.13 -11.41
N PHE A 96 -14.28 43.13 -12.44
CA PHE A 96 -13.70 41.93 -13.03
C PHE A 96 -12.19 42.08 -13.22
N VAL A 97 -11.47 40.98 -12.97
CA VAL A 97 -10.02 40.84 -13.20
C VAL A 97 -9.75 39.56 -14.00
N PRO A 98 -8.94 39.60 -15.08
CA PRO A 98 -8.52 38.40 -15.78
C PRO A 98 -7.77 37.44 -14.85
N TYR A 99 -8.19 36.17 -14.77
CA TYR A 99 -7.55 35.17 -13.91
C TYR A 99 -6.04 35.06 -14.18
N ILE A 100 -5.64 35.14 -15.45
CA ILE A 100 -4.24 35.04 -15.88
C ILE A 100 -3.35 36.14 -15.29
N ALA A 101 -3.91 37.30 -14.94
CA ALA A 101 -3.16 38.43 -14.39
C ALA A 101 -2.78 38.24 -12.91
N ILE A 102 -3.41 37.27 -12.25
CA ILE A 102 -3.25 36.98 -10.82
C ILE A 102 -2.95 35.50 -10.54
N GLN A 103 -2.87 34.67 -11.60
CA GLN A 103 -2.70 33.22 -11.47
C GLN A 103 -1.41 32.84 -10.76
N ASP A 104 -0.38 33.65 -10.92
CA ASP A 104 0.95 33.44 -10.37
C ASP A 104 0.96 33.52 -8.84
N ILE A 105 0.01 34.25 -8.24
CA ILE A 105 -0.21 34.28 -6.78
C ILE A 105 -0.48 32.88 -6.24
N PHE A 106 -1.26 32.06 -6.96
CA PHE A 106 -1.63 30.70 -6.52
C PHE A 106 -0.47 29.71 -6.51
N TYR A 107 0.65 30.07 -7.15
CA TYR A 107 1.84 29.24 -7.26
C TYR A 107 3.03 29.84 -6.50
N GLU A 108 2.79 30.79 -5.59
CA GLU A 108 3.82 31.29 -4.69
C GLU A 108 4.11 30.28 -3.58
N ASN A 109 5.35 29.82 -3.56
CA ASN A 109 5.83 28.76 -2.68
C ASN A 109 5.87 29.13 -1.19
N ASP A 110 6.01 30.41 -0.86
CA ASP A 110 6.11 30.93 0.51
C ASP A 110 4.80 31.58 1.02
N PHE A 111 3.66 31.24 0.41
CA PHE A 111 2.37 31.84 0.76
C PHE A 111 1.55 30.97 1.73
N ASN A 112 1.25 31.48 2.92
CA ASN A 112 0.40 30.77 3.89
C ASN A 112 -1.08 30.86 3.51
N TRP A 113 -1.60 29.80 2.90
CA TRP A 113 -3.01 29.71 2.48
C TRP A 113 -4.00 29.41 3.62
N ASN A 114 -3.52 29.05 4.82
CA ASN A 114 -4.39 28.66 5.93
C ASN A 114 -4.92 29.85 6.77
N ILE A 115 -4.77 31.08 6.27
CA ILE A 115 -5.33 32.27 6.92
C ILE A 115 -6.85 32.35 6.74
N THR A 116 -7.52 33.08 7.63
CA THR A 116 -8.94 33.38 7.49
C THR A 116 -9.12 34.51 6.47
N PRO A 117 -9.86 34.30 5.36
CA PRO A 117 -10.01 35.33 4.31
C PRO A 117 -10.55 36.68 4.80
N SER A 118 -11.36 36.69 5.87
CA SER A 118 -11.90 37.91 6.47
C SER A 118 -10.94 38.64 7.42
N ASN A 119 -9.76 38.09 7.73
CA ASN A 119 -8.78 38.77 8.58
C ASN A 119 -7.87 39.69 7.74
N HIS A 120 -8.12 40.99 7.80
CA HIS A 120 -7.42 42.00 6.99
C HIS A 120 -6.04 42.39 7.54
N GLU A 121 -5.67 41.96 8.75
CA GLU A 121 -4.43 42.36 9.42
C GLU A 121 -3.24 41.44 9.11
N THR A 122 -3.46 40.32 8.41
CA THR A 122 -2.38 39.37 8.13
C THR A 122 -1.42 39.89 7.06
N LYS A 123 -0.16 39.47 7.15
CA LYS A 123 0.89 39.82 6.19
C LYS A 123 0.51 39.37 4.78
N GLU A 124 -0.05 38.17 4.66
CA GLU A 124 -0.53 37.57 3.43
C GLU A 124 -1.67 38.37 2.80
N PHE A 125 -2.60 38.87 3.61
CA PHE A 125 -3.69 39.72 3.13
C PHE A 125 -3.14 41.03 2.54
N GLN A 126 -2.22 41.70 3.24
CA GLN A 126 -1.61 42.94 2.76
C GLN A 126 -0.77 42.73 1.50
N LEU A 127 -0.06 41.61 1.40
CA LEU A 127 0.75 41.25 0.23
C LEU A 127 -0.11 41.03 -1.02
N ILE A 128 -1.20 40.25 -0.90
CA ILE A 128 -2.15 40.10 -2.01
C ILE A 128 -2.79 41.45 -2.32
N LYS A 129 -3.18 42.23 -1.30
CA LYS A 129 -3.85 43.52 -1.50
C LYS A 129 -3.00 44.47 -2.32
N GLU A 130 -1.73 44.65 -1.99
CA GLU A 130 -0.83 45.52 -2.74
C GLU A 130 -0.69 45.07 -4.21
N ARG A 131 -0.58 43.77 -4.45
CA ARG A 131 -0.48 43.21 -5.80
C ARG A 131 -1.77 43.34 -6.60
N ILE A 132 -2.91 43.13 -5.94
CA ILE A 132 -4.22 43.30 -6.54
C ILE A 132 -4.46 44.77 -6.85
N GLU A 133 -4.12 45.71 -5.97
CA GLU A 133 -4.20 47.14 -6.27
C GLU A 133 -3.37 47.53 -7.51
N ARG A 134 -2.16 46.99 -7.66
CA ARG A 134 -1.34 47.19 -8.88
C ARG A 134 -2.00 46.58 -10.12
N THR A 135 -2.52 45.36 -10.00
CA THR A 135 -3.21 44.66 -11.10
C THR A 135 -4.49 45.40 -11.49
N LEU A 136 -5.20 45.93 -10.51
CA LEU A 136 -6.44 46.65 -10.70
C LEU A 136 -6.20 47.98 -11.44
N LYS A 137 -5.08 48.67 -11.17
CA LYS A 137 -4.69 49.88 -11.93
C LYS A 137 -4.44 49.60 -13.42
N LEU A 138 -4.08 48.37 -13.78
CA LEU A 138 -3.69 48.00 -15.14
C LEU A 138 -4.81 47.29 -15.91
N ASN A 139 -5.64 46.48 -15.24
CA ASN A 139 -6.48 45.48 -15.89
C ASN A 139 -7.91 45.33 -15.30
N THR A 140 -8.47 46.36 -14.65
CA THR A 140 -9.85 46.26 -14.10
C THR A 140 -10.92 46.77 -15.03
N TYR A 141 -12.04 46.04 -15.02
CA TYR A 141 -13.33 46.52 -15.50
C TYR A 141 -14.26 46.72 -14.31
N VAL A 142 -14.44 47.97 -13.87
CA VAL A 142 -15.37 48.34 -12.78
C VAL A 142 -16.61 48.98 -13.38
N PHE A 143 -17.79 48.54 -12.93
CA PHE A 143 -19.07 49.04 -13.41
C PHE A 143 -19.96 49.39 -12.22
N GLU A 144 -20.42 50.64 -12.12
CA GLU A 144 -21.48 51.04 -11.19
C GLU A 144 -22.85 50.71 -11.80
N TYR A 145 -23.67 49.93 -11.09
CA TYR A 145 -24.94 49.44 -11.64
C TYR A 145 -25.88 50.55 -12.14
N ALA A 146 -25.86 51.70 -11.45
CA ALA A 146 -26.73 52.83 -11.78
C ALA A 146 -26.25 53.67 -12.98
N LYS A 147 -24.96 53.58 -13.34
CA LYS A 147 -24.36 54.41 -14.40
C LYS A 147 -23.99 53.61 -15.63
N ASP A 148 -23.50 52.38 -15.43
CA ASP A 148 -22.80 51.61 -16.46
C ASP A 148 -23.61 50.39 -16.92
N GLU A 149 -24.94 50.43 -16.80
CA GLU A 149 -25.81 49.27 -17.09
C GLU A 149 -25.58 48.69 -18.50
N LYS A 150 -25.48 49.56 -19.52
CA LYS A 150 -25.26 49.13 -20.91
C LYS A 150 -23.89 48.50 -21.11
N ASP A 151 -22.86 49.07 -20.49
CA ASP A 151 -21.48 48.62 -20.63
C ASP A 151 -21.22 47.32 -19.86
N LEU A 152 -21.82 47.17 -18.67
CA LEU A 152 -21.79 45.92 -17.91
C LEU A 152 -22.49 44.78 -18.66
N LYS A 153 -23.69 45.01 -19.21
CA LYS A 153 -24.38 44.01 -20.05
C LYS A 153 -23.56 43.62 -21.27
N LYS A 154 -22.92 44.59 -21.93
CA LYS A 154 -22.03 44.35 -23.07
C LYS A 154 -20.79 43.57 -22.66
N PHE A 155 -20.18 43.89 -21.51
CA PHE A 155 -19.02 43.20 -20.98
C PHE A 155 -19.33 41.73 -20.66
N ILE A 156 -20.41 41.47 -19.92
CA ILE A 156 -20.84 40.09 -19.59
C ILE A 156 -21.10 39.31 -20.88
N LYS A 157 -21.83 39.88 -21.84
CA LYS A 157 -22.14 39.21 -23.11
C LYS A 157 -20.90 38.91 -23.96
N ASN A 158 -19.90 39.79 -23.97
CA ASN A 158 -18.75 39.66 -24.87
C ASN A 158 -17.53 38.99 -24.25
N ASN A 159 -17.36 39.08 -22.92
CA ASN A 159 -16.16 38.60 -22.23
C ASN A 159 -16.45 37.41 -21.32
N ILE A 160 -17.60 37.39 -20.63
CA ILE A 160 -17.99 36.26 -19.76
C ILE A 160 -18.71 35.17 -20.57
N ALA A 161 -19.68 35.55 -21.42
CA ALA A 161 -20.43 34.58 -22.23
C ALA A 161 -19.60 33.95 -23.35
N LYS A 162 -18.66 34.71 -23.94
CA LYS A 162 -17.76 34.26 -25.02
C LYS A 162 -16.37 33.88 -24.54
N ALA A 163 -16.15 33.75 -23.23
CA ALA A 163 -14.87 33.31 -22.65
C ALA A 163 -14.37 31.97 -23.21
N LYS A 164 -15.25 31.19 -23.87
CA LYS A 164 -14.91 29.95 -24.57
C LYS A 164 -14.27 30.12 -25.95
N GLU A 165 -14.29 31.30 -26.57
CA GLU A 165 -14.14 31.33 -28.04
C GLU A 165 -12.77 31.63 -28.64
N ASN A 166 -11.73 32.17 -27.97
CA ASN A 166 -10.52 32.56 -28.75
C ASN A 166 -9.16 32.55 -28.03
N GLY A 167 -8.82 31.48 -27.30
CA GLY A 167 -7.42 31.31 -26.90
C GLY A 167 -7.08 29.93 -26.36
N LYS A 168 -6.50 29.07 -27.20
CA LYS A 168 -5.70 27.92 -26.75
C LYS A 168 -4.70 28.38 -25.66
N ILE A 169 -4.66 27.72 -24.49
CA ILE A 169 -3.76 28.05 -23.38
C ILE A 169 -2.31 27.89 -23.84
N LYS A 170 -1.51 28.95 -23.77
CA LYS A 170 -0.09 28.90 -24.13
C LYS A 170 0.70 28.10 -23.10
N ILE A 171 1.46 27.11 -23.55
CA ILE A 171 2.30 26.28 -22.68
C ILE A 171 3.63 27.00 -22.41
N ASN A 172 4.03 27.09 -21.14
CA ASN A 172 5.23 27.77 -20.65
C ASN A 172 5.83 27.07 -19.41
N LYS A 173 6.93 27.61 -18.87
CA LYS A 173 7.66 27.06 -17.72
C LYS A 173 6.83 26.87 -16.43
N ASN A 174 5.70 27.56 -16.28
CA ASN A 174 4.90 27.51 -15.05
C ASN A 174 3.71 26.55 -15.16
N ASN A 175 3.26 26.19 -16.37
CA ASN A 175 2.06 25.37 -16.55
C ASN A 175 2.32 24.01 -17.22
N PHE A 176 3.51 23.72 -17.75
CA PHE A 176 3.77 22.44 -18.39
C PHE A 176 3.68 21.22 -17.44
N ILE A 177 3.90 21.40 -16.14
CA ILE A 177 3.75 20.35 -15.11
C ILE A 177 2.28 20.04 -14.79
N PRO A 178 1.40 21.00 -14.44
CA PRO A 178 0.00 20.68 -14.22
C PRO A 178 -0.69 20.16 -15.49
N ILE A 179 -0.25 20.57 -16.69
CA ILE A 179 -0.74 20.00 -17.96
C ILE A 179 -0.33 18.53 -18.09
N TYR A 180 0.90 18.19 -17.68
CA TYR A 180 1.38 16.81 -17.63
C TYR A 180 0.52 15.92 -16.73
N LEU A 181 0.18 16.37 -15.51
CA LEU A 181 -0.64 15.59 -14.59
C LEU A 181 -2.02 15.26 -15.17
N ARG A 182 -2.67 16.23 -15.83
CA ARG A 182 -3.95 15.96 -16.51
C ARG A 182 -3.78 15.05 -17.73
N TRP A 183 -2.69 15.22 -18.48
CA TRP A 183 -2.36 14.35 -19.60
C TRP A 183 -2.14 12.91 -19.12
N PHE A 184 -1.50 12.73 -17.96
CA PHE A 184 -1.25 11.45 -17.33
C PHE A 184 -2.57 10.73 -16.95
N GLU A 185 -3.57 11.46 -16.47
CA GLU A 185 -4.88 10.87 -16.14
C GLU A 185 -5.74 10.63 -17.39
N THR A 186 -5.62 11.48 -18.42
CA THR A 186 -6.57 11.50 -19.54
C THR A 186 -6.04 10.80 -20.79
N VAL A 187 -4.82 11.13 -21.21
CA VAL A 187 -4.22 10.67 -22.48
C VAL A 187 -3.37 9.43 -22.29
N LYS A 188 -2.59 9.31 -21.20
CA LYS A 188 -1.76 8.11 -20.98
C LYS A 188 -2.55 6.78 -21.00
N PRO A 189 -3.75 6.64 -20.40
CA PRO A 189 -4.48 5.36 -20.40
C PRO A 189 -4.96 4.90 -21.77
N ILE A 190 -5.10 5.84 -22.72
CA ILE A 190 -5.55 5.55 -24.09
C ILE A 190 -4.40 5.25 -25.06
N ILE A 191 -3.13 5.32 -24.62
CA ILE A 191 -1.97 4.91 -25.42
C ILE A 191 -1.85 3.39 -25.41
N ASN A 192 -1.82 2.76 -26.59
CA ASN A 192 -1.83 1.31 -26.72
C ASN A 192 -0.42 0.71 -26.61
N VAL A 193 0.14 0.68 -25.40
CA VAL A 193 1.51 0.21 -25.18
C VAL A 193 1.69 -0.62 -23.90
N ASN A 194 2.67 -1.51 -23.92
CA ASN A 194 3.18 -2.18 -22.72
C ASN A 194 4.23 -1.30 -22.04
N TRP A 195 3.80 -0.54 -21.03
CA TRP A 195 4.67 0.37 -20.29
C TRP A 195 5.86 -0.33 -19.62
N ASP A 196 5.73 -1.58 -19.18
CA ASP A 196 6.81 -2.32 -18.52
C ASP A 196 7.93 -2.72 -19.49
N GLU A 197 7.60 -2.89 -20.77
CA GLU A 197 8.57 -3.23 -21.81
C GLU A 197 9.37 -2.00 -22.26
N LEU A 198 8.69 -0.87 -22.49
CA LEU A 198 9.36 0.39 -22.84
C LEU A 198 10.27 0.91 -21.73
N LYS A 199 9.85 0.75 -20.46
CA LYS A 199 10.67 1.12 -19.30
C LYS A 199 12.01 0.39 -19.27
N LYS A 200 12.09 -0.86 -19.74
CA LYS A 200 13.37 -1.61 -19.82
C LYS A 200 14.36 -1.00 -20.83
N ASN A 201 13.83 -0.27 -21.81
CA ASN A 201 14.62 0.44 -22.82
C ASN A 201 14.82 1.92 -22.47
N GLY A 202 14.49 2.34 -21.24
CA GLY A 202 14.69 3.72 -20.78
C GLY A 202 13.66 4.74 -21.29
N ILE A 203 12.60 4.28 -21.95
CA ILE A 203 11.51 5.11 -22.48
C ILE A 203 10.37 5.15 -21.47
N ILE A 204 9.91 6.34 -21.11
CA ILE A 204 8.91 6.60 -20.08
C ILE A 204 7.75 7.43 -20.63
N ASP A 205 6.68 7.58 -19.85
CA ASP A 205 5.49 8.36 -20.20
C ASP A 205 5.78 9.84 -20.45
N ALA A 206 6.75 10.44 -19.76
CA ALA A 206 7.23 11.78 -20.07
C ALA A 206 7.73 11.93 -21.52
N ASP A 207 8.29 10.88 -22.13
CA ASP A 207 8.75 10.94 -23.52
C ASP A 207 7.57 11.01 -24.50
N PHE A 208 6.44 10.36 -24.18
CA PHE A 208 5.19 10.47 -24.94
C PHE A 208 4.53 11.84 -24.76
N TYR A 209 4.54 12.38 -23.53
CA TYR A 209 4.04 13.72 -23.27
C TYR A 209 4.86 14.80 -24.01
N LEU A 210 6.20 14.66 -24.04
CA LEU A 210 7.05 15.54 -24.84
C LEU A 210 6.76 15.38 -26.34
N ALA A 211 6.58 14.15 -26.83
CA ALA A 211 6.16 13.91 -28.21
C ALA A 211 4.86 14.64 -28.54
N ASP A 212 3.88 14.64 -27.63
CA ASP A 212 2.62 15.35 -27.80
C ASP A 212 2.75 16.87 -27.68
N LEU A 213 3.65 17.37 -26.83
CA LEU A 213 3.88 18.80 -26.67
C LEU A 213 4.55 19.41 -27.89
N PHE A 214 5.53 18.71 -28.47
CA PHE A 214 6.40 19.21 -29.52
C PHE A 214 5.90 18.83 -30.93
N VAL A 215 4.61 19.01 -31.17
CA VAL A 215 3.99 18.93 -32.50
C VAL A 215 3.59 20.32 -32.99
N ASP A 216 3.66 20.53 -34.30
CA ASP A 216 2.90 21.58 -34.97
C ASP A 216 1.50 21.03 -35.27
N ASP A 217 0.50 21.57 -34.58
CA ASP A 217 -0.90 21.17 -34.76
C ASP A 217 -1.56 21.88 -35.96
N LYS A 218 -0.81 22.69 -36.72
CA LYS A 218 -1.27 23.52 -37.84
C LYS A 218 -2.51 24.39 -37.51
N ASN A 219 -2.77 24.61 -36.22
CA ASN A 219 -4.00 25.16 -35.66
C ASN A 219 -5.29 24.40 -36.01
N THR A 220 -5.20 23.13 -36.39
CA THR A 220 -6.37 22.27 -36.61
C THR A 220 -6.69 21.45 -35.35
N GLN A 221 -7.78 20.69 -35.41
CA GLN A 221 -8.13 19.68 -34.39
C GLN A 221 -7.89 18.26 -34.92
N ASP A 222 -7.36 18.11 -36.14
CA ASP A 222 -7.14 16.79 -36.73
C ASP A 222 -5.81 16.22 -36.23
N ILE A 223 -5.87 15.05 -35.60
CA ILE A 223 -4.70 14.37 -35.05
C ILE A 223 -3.71 13.95 -36.15
N THR A 224 -4.15 13.87 -37.41
CA THR A 224 -3.23 13.57 -38.52
C THR A 224 -2.39 14.76 -38.96
N ASP A 225 -2.78 15.98 -38.57
CA ASP A 225 -2.01 17.20 -38.85
C ASP A 225 -0.89 17.46 -37.83
N ASP A 226 -0.95 16.79 -36.66
CA ASP A 226 0.08 16.84 -35.63
C ASP A 226 1.38 16.21 -36.16
N GLU A 227 2.34 17.07 -36.53
CA GLU A 227 3.67 16.67 -36.99
C GLU A 227 4.73 17.09 -35.97
N SER A 228 5.60 16.14 -35.58
CA SER A 228 6.73 16.45 -34.71
C SER A 228 7.59 17.57 -35.31
N ILE A 229 7.86 18.60 -34.52
CA ILE A 229 8.78 19.69 -34.89
C ILE A 229 10.20 19.47 -34.37
N ARG A 230 10.46 18.30 -33.76
CA ARG A 230 11.75 18.01 -33.12
C ARG A 230 12.14 16.55 -33.27
N ASP A 231 13.19 16.31 -34.05
CA ASP A 231 13.70 14.97 -34.35
C ASP A 231 14.53 14.36 -33.21
N SER A 232 14.96 15.17 -32.24
CA SER A 232 15.84 14.76 -31.14
C SER A 232 15.11 14.07 -29.98
N LEU A 233 13.81 13.78 -30.10
CA LEU A 233 13.01 13.16 -29.04
C LEU A 233 13.07 11.63 -29.11
N PHE A 234 13.02 10.95 -27.96
CA PHE A 234 13.02 9.48 -27.91
C PHE A 234 11.76 8.85 -28.54
N VAL A 235 10.65 9.58 -28.45
CA VAL A 235 9.35 9.26 -29.04
C VAL A 235 8.98 10.46 -29.92
N SER A 236 8.55 10.20 -31.15
CA SER A 236 8.04 11.23 -32.06
C SER A 236 6.56 10.99 -32.37
N PHE A 237 5.84 12.05 -32.73
CA PHE A 237 4.46 11.96 -33.15
C PHE A 237 4.36 12.11 -34.67
N LYS A 238 3.70 11.17 -35.34
CA LYS A 238 3.48 11.20 -36.79
C LYS A 238 2.29 10.32 -37.19
N ASN A 239 1.54 10.73 -38.21
CA ASN A 239 0.41 9.98 -38.77
C ASN A 239 -0.67 9.59 -37.73
N GLY A 240 -0.92 10.46 -36.75
CA GLY A 240 -1.95 10.23 -35.72
C GLY A 240 -1.59 9.18 -34.66
N GLY A 241 -0.30 8.93 -34.43
CA GLY A 241 0.22 8.05 -33.38
C GLY A 241 1.70 8.32 -33.07
N TYR A 242 2.26 7.51 -32.17
CA TYR A 242 3.66 7.66 -31.75
C TYR A 242 4.58 6.71 -32.52
N THR A 243 5.80 7.15 -32.80
CA THR A 243 6.85 6.35 -33.42
C THR A 243 8.09 6.34 -32.52
N ILE A 244 8.70 5.16 -32.36
CA ILE A 244 9.95 4.97 -31.63
C ILE A 244 10.97 4.35 -32.58
N SER A 245 12.11 5.02 -32.75
CA SER A 245 13.19 4.52 -33.60
C SER A 245 13.70 3.16 -33.14
N LYS A 246 13.94 2.26 -34.09
CA LYS A 246 14.54 0.93 -33.87
C LYS A 246 15.82 0.96 -33.03
N GLU A 247 16.58 2.05 -33.11
CA GLU A 247 17.82 2.27 -32.36
C GLU A 247 17.56 2.41 -30.85
N ASN A 248 16.43 3.02 -30.47
CA ASN A 248 16.07 3.26 -29.06
C ASN A 248 15.50 2.01 -28.36
N ILE A 249 14.98 1.04 -29.12
CA ILE A 249 14.35 -0.18 -28.59
C ILE A 249 15.08 -1.47 -28.97
N LYS A 250 16.22 -1.37 -29.66
CA LYS A 250 17.05 -2.52 -30.10
C LYS A 250 16.25 -3.55 -30.91
N GLN A 251 15.37 -3.10 -31.79
CA GLN A 251 14.58 -3.94 -32.69
C GLN A 251 15.03 -3.76 -34.16
N MET A 252 14.53 -4.59 -35.08
CA MET A 252 14.85 -4.49 -36.51
C MET A 252 14.10 -3.35 -37.23
N PHE A 253 12.94 -2.95 -36.70
CA PHE A 253 12.04 -1.96 -37.29
C PHE A 253 11.59 -0.94 -36.23
N ASP A 254 11.14 0.23 -36.69
CA ASP A 254 10.57 1.26 -35.82
C ASP A 254 9.23 0.76 -35.24
N ALA A 255 9.00 1.05 -33.96
CA ALA A 255 7.73 0.72 -33.33
C ALA A 255 6.72 1.85 -33.54
N THR A 256 5.55 1.51 -34.06
CA THR A 256 4.40 2.43 -34.14
C THR A 256 3.40 2.10 -33.04
N ILE A 257 3.02 3.10 -32.26
CA ILE A 257 2.11 2.97 -31.12
C ILE A 257 0.84 3.78 -31.43
N SER A 258 -0.30 3.08 -31.38
CA SER A 258 -1.61 3.66 -31.65
C SER A 258 -2.25 4.26 -30.41
N ILE A 259 -3.15 5.23 -30.63
CA ILE A 259 -4.02 5.80 -29.61
C ILE A 259 -5.41 5.16 -29.75
N LYS A 260 -5.90 4.56 -28.66
CA LYS A 260 -7.18 3.83 -28.62
C LYS A 260 -8.40 4.74 -28.87
N SER A 261 -8.35 5.98 -28.37
CA SER A 261 -9.45 6.95 -28.50
C SER A 261 -8.95 8.30 -28.98
N LYS A 262 -9.08 8.57 -30.28
CA LYS A 262 -8.66 9.83 -30.90
C LYS A 262 -9.50 11.02 -30.42
N ASP A 263 -10.78 10.81 -30.14
CA ASP A 263 -11.69 11.86 -29.66
C ASP A 263 -11.25 12.41 -28.30
N ILE A 264 -10.81 11.54 -27.37
CA ILE A 264 -10.30 11.95 -26.05
C ILE A 264 -8.99 12.73 -26.20
N TYR A 265 -8.10 12.28 -27.09
CA TYR A 265 -6.84 12.97 -27.39
C TYR A 265 -7.08 14.38 -27.94
N GLN A 266 -7.93 14.49 -28.97
CA GLN A 266 -8.25 15.77 -29.62
C GLN A 266 -9.00 16.71 -28.67
N ALA A 267 -9.93 16.19 -27.86
CA ALA A 267 -10.63 16.96 -26.85
C ALA A 267 -9.66 17.53 -25.80
N PHE A 268 -8.68 16.73 -25.35
CA PHE A 268 -7.66 17.19 -24.42
C PHE A 268 -6.82 18.32 -25.01
N TRP A 269 -6.27 18.13 -26.21
CA TRP A 269 -5.33 19.08 -26.81
C TRP A 269 -5.97 20.34 -27.41
N LYS A 270 -7.27 20.31 -27.71
CA LYS A 270 -8.05 21.49 -28.15
C LYS A 270 -7.91 22.69 -27.21
N HIS A 271 -7.62 22.46 -25.92
CA HIS A 271 -7.49 23.50 -24.91
C HIS A 271 -6.12 24.19 -24.88
N TYR A 272 -5.11 23.67 -25.56
CA TYR A 272 -3.71 24.09 -25.42
C TYR A 272 -3.07 24.49 -26.75
N LYS A 273 -2.18 25.48 -26.73
CA LYS A 273 -1.45 25.93 -27.92
C LYS A 273 -0.15 25.15 -28.00
N ARG A 274 -0.05 24.28 -29.00
CA ARG A 274 1.16 23.51 -29.31
C ARG A 274 1.83 24.04 -30.58
N PRO A 275 3.16 23.99 -30.68
CA PRO A 275 4.11 23.62 -29.62
C PRO A 275 4.24 24.71 -28.53
N PRO A 276 4.92 24.44 -27.38
CA PRO A 276 5.24 25.45 -26.38
C PRO A 276 5.96 26.67 -26.98
N GLN A 277 5.87 27.84 -26.33
CA GLN A 277 6.52 29.05 -26.84
C GLN A 277 8.04 28.84 -26.97
N LYS A 278 8.64 29.28 -28.09
CA LYS A 278 10.06 29.04 -28.42
C LYS A 278 11.03 29.27 -27.26
N GLN A 279 10.88 30.39 -26.53
CA GLN A 279 11.73 30.74 -25.38
C GLN A 279 11.67 29.76 -24.19
N TRP A 280 10.68 28.88 -24.12
CA TRP A 280 10.52 27.89 -23.05
C TRP A 280 10.80 26.45 -23.50
N GLN A 281 11.01 26.23 -24.80
CA GLN A 281 11.18 24.88 -25.34
C GLN A 281 12.44 24.19 -24.79
N GLU A 282 13.57 24.90 -24.75
CA GLU A 282 14.81 24.37 -24.16
C GLU A 282 14.64 24.08 -22.68
N TYR A 283 14.09 25.02 -21.92
CA TYR A 283 13.80 24.82 -20.49
C TYR A 283 12.92 23.60 -20.22
N ILE A 284 11.84 23.37 -20.99
CA ILE A 284 10.93 22.23 -20.79
C ILE A 284 11.65 20.90 -21.07
N ILE A 285 12.58 20.88 -22.03
CA ILE A 285 13.36 19.69 -22.38
C ILE A 285 14.46 19.43 -21.35
N GLU A 286 15.22 20.46 -20.98
CA GLU A 286 16.24 20.39 -19.94
C GLU A 286 15.62 20.03 -18.58
N ARG A 287 14.39 20.48 -18.34
CA ARG A 287 13.59 20.12 -17.17
C ARG A 287 12.59 18.99 -17.44
N ARG A 288 12.91 18.08 -18.37
CA ARG A 288 12.18 16.80 -18.55
C ARG A 288 12.01 16.08 -17.22
N ASP A 289 13.00 16.18 -16.34
CA ASP A 289 12.95 15.64 -14.99
C ASP A 289 11.73 16.14 -14.18
N LEU A 290 11.25 17.39 -14.37
CA LEU A 290 10.09 17.94 -13.64
C LEU A 290 8.74 17.29 -13.98
N ILE A 291 8.65 16.61 -15.12
CA ILE A 291 7.45 15.88 -15.60
C ILE A 291 7.66 14.37 -15.55
N VAL A 292 8.81 13.90 -15.06
CA VAL A 292 8.97 12.50 -14.70
C VAL A 292 8.05 12.24 -13.51
N PRO A 293 7.23 11.17 -13.53
CA PRO A 293 6.44 10.77 -12.37
C PRO A 293 7.31 10.83 -11.10
N GLN A 294 6.77 11.34 -9.99
CA GLN A 294 7.54 11.50 -8.74
C GLN A 294 8.20 10.16 -8.31
N ASP A 295 7.57 9.04 -8.70
CA ASP A 295 8.00 7.63 -8.61
C ASP A 295 9.18 7.20 -9.52
N ILE A 296 9.54 7.98 -10.55
CA ILE A 296 10.69 7.73 -11.44
C ILE A 296 11.87 8.67 -11.15
N ARG A 297 11.63 9.84 -10.53
CA ARG A 297 12.72 10.65 -9.91
C ARG A 297 13.31 10.01 -8.65
N GLU A 298 12.69 8.94 -8.16
CA GLU A 298 13.05 8.25 -6.91
C GLU A 298 13.55 6.82 -7.15
N ARG A 299 14.34 6.62 -8.21
CA ARG A 299 15.04 5.34 -8.42
C ARG A 299 16.53 5.49 -8.64
N LYS A 300 17.17 5.98 -7.58
CA LYS A 300 18.29 5.26 -6.99
C LYS A 300 18.01 5.05 -5.50
N GLY A 301 17.58 3.84 -5.11
CA GLY A 301 17.79 3.30 -3.77
C GLY A 301 16.87 3.71 -2.60
N ALA A 302 16.12 4.81 -2.64
CA ALA A 302 15.29 5.23 -1.49
C ALA A 302 13.89 4.56 -1.47
N TYR A 303 13.47 4.07 -0.30
CA TYR A 303 12.14 3.49 -0.08
C TYR A 303 11.12 4.64 0.11
N PHE A 304 10.18 4.81 -0.82
CA PHE A 304 9.17 5.87 -0.76
C PHE A 304 8.06 5.58 0.28
N THR A 305 7.69 6.59 1.06
CA THR A 305 6.54 6.55 1.98
C THR A 305 5.33 7.23 1.32
N PRO A 306 4.22 6.51 1.05
CA PRO A 306 3.02 7.11 0.48
C PRO A 306 2.45 8.25 1.33
N ARG A 307 1.99 9.33 0.68
CA ARG A 307 1.48 10.54 1.33
C ARG A 307 0.39 10.27 2.37
N GLN A 308 -0.57 9.39 2.07
CA GLN A 308 -1.63 9.02 3.01
C GLN A 308 -1.10 8.48 4.35
N TRP A 309 0.02 7.74 4.32
CA TRP A 309 0.67 7.21 5.53
C TRP A 309 1.54 8.24 6.22
N VAL A 310 2.12 9.19 5.47
CA VAL A 310 2.78 10.37 6.06
C VAL A 310 1.77 11.18 6.86
N GLU A 311 0.63 11.54 6.26
CA GLU A 311 -0.43 12.31 6.93
C GLU A 311 -0.98 11.57 8.16
N LEU A 312 -1.24 10.25 8.05
CA LEU A 312 -1.69 9.44 9.18
C LEU A 312 -0.64 9.34 10.30
N SER A 313 0.63 9.14 9.96
CA SER A 313 1.69 9.07 10.99
C SER A 313 1.91 10.40 11.71
N GLN A 314 1.87 11.53 11.01
CA GLN A 314 1.92 12.85 11.64
C GLN A 314 0.71 13.13 12.53
N LYS A 315 -0.48 12.65 12.14
CA LYS A 315 -1.67 12.67 13.02
C LYS A 315 -1.41 11.88 14.31
N TYR A 316 -0.86 10.66 14.23
CA TYR A 316 -0.56 9.86 15.43
C TYR A 316 0.47 10.52 16.35
N ILE A 317 1.48 11.19 15.76
CA ILE A 317 2.46 11.99 16.49
C ILE A 317 1.77 13.15 17.21
N GLY A 318 0.95 13.94 16.51
CA GLY A 318 0.18 15.05 17.11
C GLY A 318 -0.80 14.60 18.19
N ASP A 319 -1.52 13.51 17.96
CA ASP A 319 -2.44 12.91 18.94
C ASP A 319 -1.70 12.38 20.20
N HIS A 320 -0.39 12.18 20.15
CA HIS A 320 0.40 11.69 21.29
C HIS A 320 1.17 12.81 22.00
N PHE A 321 1.81 13.70 21.25
CA PHE A 321 2.66 14.77 21.81
C PHE A 321 1.95 16.13 21.93
N GLY A 322 0.72 16.25 21.43
CA GLY A 322 -0.08 17.48 21.47
C GLY A 322 -0.05 18.28 20.16
N GLU A 323 -0.98 19.23 20.01
CA GLU A 323 -1.17 20.00 18.77
C GLU A 323 0.06 20.84 18.38
N ASN A 324 0.83 21.31 19.36
CA ASN A 324 2.02 22.15 19.16
C ASN A 324 3.33 21.35 19.04
N TRP A 325 3.27 20.03 18.84
CA TRP A 325 4.46 19.17 18.86
C TRP A 325 5.56 19.62 17.88
N GLN A 326 5.21 20.21 16.74
CA GLN A 326 6.19 20.67 15.75
C GLN A 326 7.01 21.89 16.22
N ASP A 327 6.48 22.68 17.15
CA ASP A 327 7.19 23.79 17.77
C ASP A 327 7.95 23.35 19.03
N GLU A 328 7.41 22.37 19.75
CA GLU A 328 7.98 21.88 21.00
C GLU A 328 9.10 20.85 20.80
N TYR A 329 9.08 20.10 19.69
CA TYR A 329 10.01 19.02 19.41
C TYR A 329 10.88 19.30 18.18
N TYR A 330 12.13 18.86 18.26
CA TYR A 330 13.02 18.69 17.13
C TYR A 330 12.70 17.38 16.40
N ILE A 331 12.82 17.37 15.08
CA ILE A 331 12.56 16.20 14.24
C ILE A 331 13.85 15.88 13.50
N TRP A 332 14.28 14.63 13.54
CA TRP A 332 15.36 14.14 12.69
C TRP A 332 14.94 12.88 11.95
N ASP A 333 14.91 12.98 10.62
CA ASP A 333 14.82 11.81 9.75
C ASP A 333 16.23 11.39 9.29
N CYS A 334 16.77 10.37 9.95
CA CYS A 334 18.12 9.89 9.68
C CYS A 334 18.22 8.91 8.49
N ALA A 335 17.11 8.62 7.83
CA ALA A 335 17.01 7.77 6.63
C ALA A 335 16.07 8.39 5.59
N SER A 336 16.21 9.71 5.39
CA SER A 336 15.20 10.55 4.75
C SER A 336 14.94 10.27 3.27
N GLY A 337 15.90 9.65 2.57
CA GLY A 337 15.85 9.55 1.11
C GLY A 337 15.65 10.94 0.51
N THR A 338 14.65 11.11 -0.34
CA THR A 338 14.30 12.40 -0.95
C THR A 338 13.39 13.29 -0.06
N GLY A 339 13.15 12.92 1.20
CA GLY A 339 12.46 13.74 2.20
C GLY A 339 10.93 13.64 2.19
N ASN A 340 10.36 12.55 1.68
CA ASN A 340 8.89 12.40 1.57
C ASN A 340 8.18 12.32 2.92
N LEU A 341 8.83 11.72 3.92
CA LEU A 341 8.29 11.63 5.27
C LEU A 341 8.14 13.01 5.95
N LEU A 342 8.93 13.99 5.51
CA LEU A 342 8.95 15.35 6.03
C LEU A 342 7.88 16.26 5.40
N ALA A 343 7.16 15.78 4.38
CA ALA A 343 6.12 16.56 3.73
C ALA A 343 4.98 16.88 4.70
N GLY A 344 4.53 18.14 4.74
CA GLY A 344 3.46 18.60 5.62
C GLY A 344 3.94 19.17 6.96
N LEU A 345 5.22 19.03 7.29
CA LEU A 345 5.78 19.66 8.49
C LEU A 345 5.95 21.18 8.30
N THR A 346 5.66 21.95 9.34
CA THR A 346 5.47 23.40 9.28
C THR A 346 6.64 24.20 9.89
N ASN A 347 7.36 23.65 10.86
CA ASN A 347 8.48 24.35 11.50
C ASN A 347 9.84 23.91 10.95
N LYS A 348 10.28 24.49 9.82
CA LYS A 348 11.54 24.14 9.15
C LYS A 348 12.79 24.27 10.01
N TYR A 349 12.76 25.06 11.08
CA TYR A 349 13.90 25.26 11.99
C TYR A 349 14.08 24.09 12.97
N ASN A 350 13.05 23.27 13.15
CA ASN A 350 13.11 22.08 14.00
C ASN A 350 13.36 20.79 13.20
N ILE A 351 13.38 20.85 11.87
CA ILE A 351 13.49 19.68 11.00
C ILE A 351 14.93 19.48 10.54
N TRP A 352 15.45 18.28 10.76
CA TRP A 352 16.74 17.79 10.27
C TRP A 352 16.54 16.56 9.40
N ALA A 353 17.29 16.45 8.32
CA ALA A 353 17.21 15.30 7.41
C ALA A 353 18.61 14.85 7.00
N SER A 354 18.83 13.54 7.07
CA SER A 354 20.05 12.95 6.53
C SER A 354 19.77 11.68 5.74
N THR A 355 20.66 11.39 4.80
CA THR A 355 20.56 10.21 3.92
C THR A 355 21.96 9.77 3.49
N LEU A 356 22.09 8.50 3.10
CA LEU A 356 23.35 7.92 2.67
C LEU A 356 23.81 8.49 1.32
N ASP A 357 22.88 8.77 0.40
CA ASP A 357 23.19 9.18 -0.97
C ASP A 357 23.19 10.71 -1.12
N GLN A 358 24.30 11.28 -1.60
CA GLN A 358 24.40 12.71 -1.89
C GLN A 358 23.41 13.15 -2.99
N ALA A 359 22.99 12.25 -3.88
CA ALA A 359 21.96 12.55 -4.88
C ALA A 359 20.61 12.90 -4.22
N ASP A 360 20.23 12.17 -3.17
CA ASP A 360 19.00 12.42 -2.42
C ASP A 360 19.05 13.77 -1.69
N VAL A 361 20.21 14.11 -1.11
CA VAL A 361 20.48 15.44 -0.52
C VAL A 361 20.26 16.54 -1.55
N ASN A 362 20.82 16.38 -2.75
CA ASN A 362 20.69 17.35 -3.83
C ASN A 362 19.22 17.50 -4.28
N VAL A 363 18.45 16.40 -4.32
CA VAL A 363 17.01 16.43 -4.61
C VAL A 363 16.25 17.23 -3.55
N MET A 364 16.55 17.03 -2.26
CA MET A 364 15.94 17.82 -1.18
C MET A 364 16.30 19.31 -1.29
N HIS A 365 17.55 19.65 -1.62
CA HIS A 365 17.95 21.04 -1.88
C HIS A 365 17.22 21.65 -3.09
N GLU A 366 16.99 20.87 -4.16
CA GLU A 366 16.18 21.32 -5.29
C GLU A 366 14.72 21.53 -4.87
N ARG A 367 14.15 20.64 -4.05
CA ARG A 367 12.80 20.81 -3.48
C ARG A 367 12.71 22.09 -2.67
N ILE A 368 13.73 22.43 -1.86
CA ILE A 368 13.80 23.70 -1.11
C ILE A 368 13.79 24.90 -2.06
N LYS A 369 14.63 24.88 -3.11
CA LYS A 369 14.65 25.93 -4.14
C LYS A 369 13.29 26.08 -4.85
N ASN A 370 12.53 24.99 -4.90
CA ASN A 370 11.18 24.93 -5.46
C ASN A 370 10.07 25.04 -4.39
N GLY A 371 10.37 25.50 -3.16
CA GLY A 371 9.36 25.83 -2.16
C GLY A 371 9.11 24.85 -1.02
N ALA A 372 9.89 23.78 -0.90
CA ALA A 372 9.75 22.88 0.23
C ALA A 372 10.14 23.58 1.54
N ASN A 373 9.32 23.40 2.57
CA ASN A 373 9.49 24.01 3.88
C ASN A 373 10.57 23.28 4.73
N LEU A 374 11.81 23.29 4.23
CA LEU A 374 12.98 22.69 4.86
C LEU A 374 14.13 23.71 4.84
N LEU A 375 15.02 23.64 5.82
CA LEU A 375 16.18 24.52 5.87
C LEU A 375 17.38 23.85 5.19
N GLU A 376 17.98 24.50 4.19
CA GLU A 376 19.08 23.93 3.40
C GLU A 376 20.25 23.47 4.29
N SER A 377 20.58 24.23 5.34
CA SER A 377 21.64 23.88 6.30
C SER A 377 21.32 22.68 7.22
N HIS A 378 20.09 22.17 7.21
CA HIS A 378 19.67 21.02 8.01
C HIS A 378 19.58 19.72 7.20
N ILE A 379 19.90 19.78 5.90
CA ILE A 379 19.90 18.64 4.99
C ILE A 379 21.35 18.27 4.68
N PHE A 380 21.75 17.04 4.98
CA PHE A 380 23.16 16.63 4.86
C PHE A 380 23.31 15.14 4.58
N GLN A 381 24.44 14.75 3.97
CA GLN A 381 24.79 13.35 3.77
C GLN A 381 25.32 12.75 5.08
N PHE A 382 24.83 11.58 5.48
CA PHE A 382 25.27 10.88 6.68
C PHE A 382 24.97 9.37 6.60
N ASP A 383 25.98 8.52 6.80
CA ASP A 383 25.77 7.08 6.95
C ASP A 383 25.38 6.75 8.39
N PHE A 384 24.07 6.73 8.68
CA PHE A 384 23.56 6.48 10.02
C PHE A 384 23.96 5.13 10.63
N LEU A 385 24.48 4.16 9.86
CA LEU A 385 24.94 2.89 10.43
C LEU A 385 26.46 2.80 10.57
N ASN A 386 27.22 3.77 10.06
CA ASN A 386 28.69 3.72 10.06
C ASN A 386 29.38 5.00 10.59
N ASP A 387 28.84 6.18 10.33
CA ASP A 387 29.49 7.44 10.66
C ASP A 387 29.41 7.77 12.17
N SER A 388 30.45 8.42 12.70
CA SER A 388 30.44 9.00 14.05
C SER A 388 29.50 10.20 14.11
N PHE A 389 28.83 10.40 15.25
CA PHE A 389 27.99 11.59 15.48
C PHE A 389 28.77 12.90 15.55
N ASP A 390 30.10 12.86 15.66
CA ASP A 390 30.96 14.05 15.54
C ASP A 390 30.90 14.70 14.14
N LYS A 391 30.40 13.97 13.14
CA LYS A 391 30.21 14.48 11.77
C LYS A 391 28.86 15.16 11.56
N LEU A 392 27.96 15.15 12.55
CA LEU A 392 26.66 15.81 12.42
C LEU A 392 26.84 17.34 12.36
N PRO A 393 25.93 18.10 11.74
CA PRO A 393 25.94 19.56 11.85
C PRO A 393 25.89 20.01 13.31
N GLN A 394 26.57 21.11 13.63
CA GLN A 394 26.72 21.59 15.01
C GLN A 394 25.38 21.73 15.74
N GLY A 395 24.36 22.30 15.09
CA GLY A 395 23.04 22.46 15.71
C GLY A 395 22.38 21.13 16.11
N LEU A 396 22.58 20.07 15.34
CA LEU A 396 22.08 18.74 15.70
C LEU A 396 22.93 18.10 16.80
N GLN A 397 24.26 18.29 16.79
CA GLN A 397 25.14 17.89 17.91
C GLN A 397 24.69 18.53 19.23
N ASP A 398 24.35 19.81 19.21
CA ASP A 398 23.88 20.56 20.38
C ASP A 398 22.55 20.00 20.91
N ILE A 399 21.71 19.43 20.05
CA ILE A 399 20.44 18.79 20.45
C ILE A 399 20.70 17.41 21.06
N ILE A 400 21.53 16.57 20.44
CA ILE A 400 21.75 15.19 20.91
C ILE A 400 22.62 15.12 22.17
N ASN A 401 23.51 16.09 22.38
CA ASN A 401 24.41 16.12 23.53
C ASN A 401 23.81 16.83 24.75
N ASP A 402 22.75 17.62 24.56
CA ASP A 402 21.96 18.23 25.63
C ASP A 402 20.81 17.32 26.05
N LYS A 403 20.78 16.94 27.34
CA LYS A 403 19.77 16.00 27.86
C LYS A 403 18.33 16.50 27.70
N GLU A 404 18.06 17.78 27.95
CA GLU A 404 16.70 18.32 27.91
C GLU A 404 16.23 18.57 26.48
N LYS A 405 17.13 18.99 25.59
CA LYS A 405 16.82 19.07 24.14
C LYS A 405 16.61 17.69 23.54
N ARG A 406 17.43 16.70 23.92
CA ARG A 406 17.32 15.32 23.43
C ARG A 406 16.00 14.65 23.82
N LYS A 407 15.45 14.92 25.01
CA LYS A 407 14.09 14.46 25.38
C LYS A 407 13.01 14.98 24.44
N LYS A 408 13.26 16.14 23.83
CA LYS A 408 12.41 16.80 22.83
C LYS A 408 12.85 16.50 21.40
N LEU A 409 13.65 15.47 21.17
CA LEU A 409 14.01 15.00 19.83
C LEU A 409 13.14 13.80 19.44
N ILE A 410 12.44 13.90 18.30
CA ILE A 410 11.74 12.79 17.65
C ILE A 410 12.58 12.32 16.47
N ILE A 411 13.07 11.08 16.55
CA ILE A 411 13.65 10.39 15.40
C ILE A 411 12.51 9.84 14.54
N TYR A 412 12.15 10.54 13.47
CA TYR A 412 11.00 10.23 12.61
C TYR A 412 11.48 9.61 11.29
N ILE A 413 11.36 8.29 11.14
CA ILE A 413 12.09 7.54 10.12
C ILE A 413 11.27 6.44 9.43
N ASN A 414 11.60 6.17 8.17
CA ASN A 414 11.19 4.96 7.47
C ASN A 414 12.42 4.18 6.95
N PRO A 415 13.08 3.38 7.80
CA PRO A 415 14.32 2.70 7.41
C PRO A 415 14.11 1.64 6.31
N PRO A 416 15.15 1.32 5.53
CA PRO A 416 15.13 0.23 4.56
C PRO A 416 14.64 -1.12 5.12
N TYR A 417 13.80 -1.83 4.36
CA TYR A 417 13.23 -3.13 4.74
C TYR A 417 14.05 -4.36 4.29
N ALA A 418 15.29 -4.17 3.83
CA ALA A 418 16.12 -5.26 3.31
C ALA A 418 16.55 -6.24 4.42
N GLU A 419 16.45 -7.54 4.12
CA GLU A 419 16.94 -8.64 4.96
C GLU A 419 18.22 -9.22 4.33
N ALA A 420 19.22 -9.56 5.14
CA ALA A 420 20.50 -10.12 4.66
C ALA A 420 20.34 -11.50 3.96
N THR A 421 19.26 -12.23 4.26
CA THR A 421 19.02 -13.59 3.76
C THR A 421 18.06 -13.59 2.57
N ASN A 422 18.55 -14.05 1.41
CA ASN A 422 17.79 -14.05 0.16
C ASN A 422 16.77 -15.22 0.10
N ALA A 423 15.57 -15.02 -0.48
CA ALA A 423 14.61 -16.11 -0.70
C ALA A 423 15.12 -17.27 -1.59
N LYS A 424 16.25 -17.05 -2.30
CA LYS A 424 16.94 -18.05 -3.14
C LYS A 424 17.83 -19.03 -2.37
N THR A 425 18.24 -18.72 -1.14
CA THR A 425 18.94 -19.71 -0.28
C THR A 425 17.98 -20.74 0.26
N VAL A 426 16.71 -20.36 0.46
CA VAL A 426 15.61 -21.23 0.88
C VAL A 426 15.27 -22.31 -0.17
N THR A 427 15.67 -22.13 -1.43
CA THR A 427 15.52 -23.10 -2.53
C THR A 427 16.81 -23.83 -2.89
N GLY A 428 17.92 -23.61 -2.16
CA GLY A 428 19.19 -24.32 -2.36
C GLY A 428 19.97 -23.98 -3.64
N THR A 429 19.63 -22.90 -4.34
CA THR A 429 20.18 -22.59 -5.68
C THR A 429 20.86 -21.21 -5.77
N GLY A 430 21.31 -20.62 -4.66
CA GLY A 430 21.96 -19.31 -4.72
C GLY A 430 22.94 -19.07 -3.58
N GLU A 431 24.11 -18.52 -3.94
CA GLU A 431 25.03 -17.91 -2.98
C GLU A 431 24.40 -16.66 -2.35
N ASN A 432 24.77 -16.39 -1.10
CA ASN A 432 24.47 -15.12 -0.45
C ASN A 432 25.11 -14.00 -1.28
N LYS A 433 24.31 -13.11 -1.89
CA LYS A 433 24.85 -11.81 -2.25
C LYS A 433 25.15 -11.09 -0.94
N GLY A 434 26.43 -11.04 -0.54
CA GLY A 434 26.87 -10.17 0.54
C GLY A 434 26.45 -8.74 0.20
N GLY A 435 25.59 -8.13 1.01
CA GLY A 435 24.99 -6.87 0.62
C GLY A 435 24.23 -6.16 1.74
N THR A 436 24.76 -5.00 2.14
CA THR A 436 24.14 -3.89 2.90
C THR A 436 23.78 -4.12 4.38
N ALA A 437 23.17 -5.23 4.78
CA ALA A 437 22.76 -5.45 6.18
C ALA A 437 23.85 -6.03 7.09
N THR A 438 24.88 -6.67 6.53
CA THR A 438 25.95 -7.32 7.29
C THR A 438 27.25 -6.54 7.16
N GLY A 439 27.98 -6.36 8.27
CA GLY A 439 29.35 -5.82 8.26
C GLY A 439 29.49 -4.31 8.45
N ASN A 440 28.40 -3.57 8.68
CA ASN A 440 28.49 -2.17 9.13
C ASN A 440 28.86 -2.07 10.63
N TYR A 441 29.15 -0.85 11.09
CA TYR A 441 29.54 -0.58 12.48
C TYR A 441 28.49 -1.05 13.48
N VAL A 442 27.21 -0.67 13.30
CA VAL A 442 26.12 -1.03 14.23
C VAL A 442 25.91 -2.54 14.30
N HIS A 443 25.90 -3.22 13.15
CA HIS A 443 25.79 -4.67 13.05
C HIS A 443 26.89 -5.39 13.86
N THR A 444 28.10 -4.84 13.84
CA THR A 444 29.26 -5.44 14.52
C THR A 444 29.28 -5.08 16.00
N LYS A 445 29.10 -3.81 16.35
CA LYS A 445 29.14 -3.30 17.72
C LYS A 445 28.05 -3.88 18.60
N TYR A 446 26.82 -3.96 18.08
CA TYR A 446 25.64 -4.39 18.84
C TYR A 446 25.19 -5.83 18.49
N ALA A 447 26.12 -6.66 18.03
CA ALA A 447 25.81 -8.01 17.56
C ALA A 447 25.13 -8.88 18.64
N ASN A 448 25.52 -8.73 19.90
CA ASN A 448 24.98 -9.50 21.02
C ASN A 448 23.56 -9.05 21.38
N GLU A 449 23.32 -7.74 21.40
CA GLU A 449 22.04 -7.11 21.72
C GLU A 449 21.01 -7.34 20.62
N LEU A 450 21.44 -7.30 19.35
CA LEU A 450 20.59 -7.56 18.20
C LEU A 450 20.26 -9.06 18.04
N GLY A 451 21.20 -9.96 18.35
CA GLY A 451 21.08 -11.38 18.05
C GLY A 451 20.79 -11.63 16.57
N ARG A 452 19.74 -12.41 16.24
CA ARG A 452 19.33 -12.64 14.84
C ARG A 452 18.67 -11.43 14.18
N ALA A 453 18.20 -10.45 14.96
CA ALA A 453 17.60 -9.24 14.41
C ALA A 453 18.61 -8.43 13.58
N ARG A 454 19.92 -8.56 13.87
CA ARG A 454 20.99 -7.87 13.15
C ARG A 454 20.95 -8.05 11.64
N ASN A 455 20.27 -9.09 11.12
CA ASN A 455 20.14 -9.29 9.68
C ASN A 455 19.11 -8.36 9.02
N GLU A 456 18.42 -7.50 9.78
CA GLU A 456 17.43 -6.54 9.28
C GLU A 456 17.80 -5.11 9.64
N LEU A 457 17.97 -4.28 8.60
CA LEU A 457 18.49 -2.91 8.72
C LEU A 457 17.69 -2.05 9.69
N PHE A 458 16.36 -2.08 9.62
CA PHE A 458 15.53 -1.26 10.50
C PHE A 458 15.80 -1.52 12.00
N THR A 459 16.17 -2.75 12.39
CA THR A 459 16.52 -3.04 13.80
C THR A 459 17.88 -2.49 14.20
N GLN A 460 18.80 -2.36 13.25
CA GLN A 460 20.09 -1.71 13.48
C GLN A 460 19.91 -0.21 13.70
N PHE A 461 19.03 0.44 12.90
CA PHE A 461 18.64 1.83 13.16
C PHE A 461 18.07 1.98 14.57
N LEU A 462 17.08 1.15 14.93
CA LEU A 462 16.44 1.21 16.24
C LEU A 462 17.41 0.99 17.40
N ILE A 463 18.31 -0.01 17.33
CA ILE A 463 19.26 -0.26 18.42
C ILE A 463 20.30 0.85 18.55
N ARG A 464 20.73 1.47 17.43
CA ARG A 464 21.66 2.60 17.47
C ARG A 464 21.00 3.80 18.14
N ILE A 465 19.74 4.10 17.81
CA ILE A 465 18.98 5.17 18.47
C ILE A 465 18.82 4.88 19.96
N ASP A 466 18.42 3.65 20.32
CA ASP A 466 18.25 3.21 21.72
C ASP A 466 19.53 3.42 22.55
N LYS A 467 20.68 3.01 22.01
CA LYS A 467 21.96 3.00 22.73
C LYS A 467 22.76 4.29 22.65
N GLU A 468 22.69 5.04 21.55
CA GLU A 468 23.52 6.22 21.30
C GLU A 468 22.74 7.55 21.40
N ILE A 469 21.40 7.52 21.34
CA ILE A 469 20.54 8.69 21.51
C ILE A 469 19.48 8.37 22.60
N PRO A 470 19.91 8.07 23.85
CA PRO A 470 18.98 7.71 24.92
C PRO A 470 17.98 8.85 25.17
N SER A 471 16.80 8.58 25.72
CA SER A 471 15.73 9.57 26.01
C SER A 471 15.03 10.26 24.83
N ALA A 472 15.53 10.13 23.59
CA ALA A 472 14.79 10.59 22.41
C ALA A 472 13.47 9.82 22.22
N LYS A 473 12.52 10.40 21.48
CA LYS A 473 11.32 9.68 21.04
C LYS A 473 11.58 9.09 19.66
N ILE A 474 10.98 7.95 19.35
CA ILE A 474 11.18 7.28 18.06
C ILE A 474 9.82 7.13 17.39
N ALA A 475 9.67 7.68 16.19
CA ALA A 475 8.50 7.53 15.35
C ALA A 475 8.93 6.80 14.08
N ASN A 476 8.65 5.50 13.94
CA ASN A 476 9.21 4.72 12.85
C ASN A 476 8.18 3.92 12.06
N PHE A 477 8.42 3.74 10.76
CA PHE A 477 7.81 2.66 9.98
C PHE A 477 8.71 1.42 9.98
N SER A 478 8.16 0.23 10.16
CA SER A 478 8.88 -1.05 9.97
C SER A 478 7.96 -2.27 9.86
N LYS A 479 8.51 -3.42 9.48
CA LYS A 479 7.83 -4.73 9.62
C LYS A 479 7.56 -5.01 11.10
N LEU A 480 6.52 -5.79 11.41
CA LEU A 480 6.21 -6.25 12.79
C LEU A 480 7.18 -7.30 13.37
N LYS A 481 8.31 -7.61 12.70
CA LYS A 481 9.26 -8.63 13.18
C LYS A 481 9.88 -8.24 14.53
N ASN A 482 10.10 -6.93 14.77
CA ASN A 482 10.55 -6.41 16.07
C ASN A 482 9.60 -6.82 17.21
N LEU A 483 8.29 -6.81 16.99
CA LEU A 483 7.31 -7.17 18.02
C LEU A 483 7.06 -8.68 18.12
N GLN A 484 6.89 -9.40 17.00
CA GLN A 484 6.29 -10.75 17.02
C GLN A 484 7.24 -11.90 16.62
N SER A 485 8.38 -11.61 15.97
CA SER A 485 9.26 -12.68 15.48
C SER A 485 9.95 -13.39 16.63
N SER A 486 9.87 -14.72 16.67
CA SER A 486 10.57 -15.56 17.67
C SER A 486 12.10 -15.39 17.63
N ASN A 487 12.66 -15.15 16.44
CA ASN A 487 14.10 -14.89 16.27
C ASN A 487 14.55 -13.56 16.88
N PHE A 488 13.62 -12.65 17.22
CA PHE A 488 13.92 -11.28 17.68
C PHE A 488 13.75 -11.14 19.20
N ARG A 489 13.60 -12.25 19.94
CA ARG A 489 13.50 -12.24 21.41
C ARG A 489 14.69 -11.55 22.07
N VAL A 490 15.91 -11.82 21.62
CA VAL A 490 17.13 -11.17 22.13
C VAL A 490 17.08 -9.67 21.90
N PHE A 491 16.67 -9.22 20.70
CA PHE A 491 16.48 -7.81 20.41
C PHE A 491 15.47 -7.15 21.37
N ARG A 492 14.29 -7.75 21.58
CA ARG A 492 13.27 -7.21 22.50
C ARG A 492 13.71 -7.17 23.97
N GLN A 493 14.65 -8.02 24.36
CA GLN A 493 15.24 -7.97 25.72
C GLN A 493 16.21 -6.80 25.89
N ASN A 494 16.74 -6.24 24.80
CA ASN A 494 17.78 -5.21 24.79
C ASN A 494 17.33 -3.84 24.27
N PHE A 495 16.40 -3.80 23.31
CA PHE A 495 15.69 -2.60 22.86
C PHE A 495 14.47 -2.43 23.77
N ARG A 496 14.59 -1.50 24.73
CA ARG A 496 13.64 -1.38 25.84
C ARG A 496 12.87 -0.07 25.85
N ALA A 497 12.93 0.70 24.77
CA ALA A 497 12.02 1.83 24.58
C ALA A 497 10.56 1.37 24.74
N LYS A 498 9.76 2.14 25.49
CA LYS A 498 8.34 1.80 25.69
C LYS A 498 7.57 2.12 24.41
N LEU A 499 6.88 1.14 23.83
CA LEU A 499 5.91 1.38 22.76
C LEU A 499 4.67 2.09 23.33
N GLU A 500 4.36 3.27 22.82
CA GLU A 500 3.24 4.11 23.27
C GLU A 500 2.03 4.01 22.35
N LYS A 501 2.24 4.05 21.03
CA LYS A 501 1.17 3.92 20.02
C LYS A 501 1.64 3.16 18.79
N ILE A 502 0.70 2.53 18.09
CA ILE A 502 0.93 1.82 16.83
C ILE A 502 -0.32 1.80 15.94
N PHE A 503 -0.12 1.89 14.63
CA PHE A 503 -1.09 1.43 13.64
C PHE A 503 -0.42 0.55 12.59
N ILE A 504 -1.20 -0.27 11.89
CA ILE A 504 -0.73 -1.16 10.83
C ILE A 504 -1.50 -0.99 9.53
N VAL A 505 -0.77 -1.11 8.41
CA VAL A 505 -1.30 -0.97 7.04
C VAL A 505 -0.76 -2.07 6.11
N PRO A 506 -1.41 -2.34 4.97
CA PRO A 506 -0.94 -3.35 4.03
C PRO A 506 0.39 -2.96 3.39
N ALA A 507 1.41 -3.81 3.44
CA ALA A 507 2.72 -3.50 2.87
C ALA A 507 2.70 -3.19 1.36
N LYS A 508 1.72 -3.76 0.64
CA LYS A 508 1.52 -3.55 -0.80
C LYS A 508 1.27 -2.09 -1.21
N THR A 509 0.93 -1.22 -0.25
CA THR A 509 0.73 0.21 -0.53
C THR A 509 2.04 0.99 -0.57
N PHE A 510 3.14 0.43 -0.07
CA PHE A 510 4.46 1.08 -0.14
C PHE A 510 5.15 0.71 -1.46
N ASP A 511 5.79 1.70 -2.08
CA ASP A 511 6.42 1.49 -3.38
C ASP A 511 7.55 0.46 -3.29
N ASN A 512 7.64 -0.37 -4.32
CA ASN A 512 8.62 -1.46 -4.43
C ASN A 512 8.52 -2.54 -3.33
N VAL A 513 7.52 -2.48 -2.44
CA VAL A 513 7.30 -3.51 -1.43
C VAL A 513 6.34 -4.58 -1.97
N LYS A 514 6.91 -5.70 -2.42
CA LYS A 514 6.14 -6.87 -2.87
C LYS A 514 5.87 -7.80 -1.70
N GLY A 515 4.61 -8.02 -1.34
CA GLY A 515 4.23 -9.05 -0.37
C GLY A 515 2.88 -8.83 0.29
N LYS A 516 2.40 -9.86 0.98
CA LYS A 516 1.17 -9.84 1.80
C LYS A 516 1.56 -9.85 3.28
N PHE A 517 2.00 -8.72 3.80
CA PHE A 517 2.38 -8.56 5.20
C PHE A 517 2.02 -7.15 5.70
N PRO A 518 2.02 -6.88 7.01
CA PRO A 518 1.74 -5.56 7.55
C PRO A 518 3.03 -4.74 7.69
N ILE A 519 2.92 -3.44 7.41
CA ILE A 519 3.90 -2.43 7.86
C ILE A 519 3.24 -1.68 9.02
N GLY A 520 3.97 -1.54 10.12
CA GLY A 520 3.53 -0.76 11.28
C GLY A 520 4.18 0.61 11.31
N PHE A 521 3.45 1.61 11.80
CA PHE A 521 4.00 2.85 12.30
C PHE A 521 3.99 2.80 13.84
N PHE A 522 5.12 3.10 14.47
CA PHE A 522 5.32 2.92 15.90
C PHE A 522 5.78 4.24 16.53
N ILE A 523 5.23 4.59 17.69
CA ILE A 523 5.73 5.67 18.55
C ILE A 523 6.32 5.06 19.81
N TRP A 524 7.61 5.24 20.02
CA TRP A 524 8.37 4.75 21.16
C TRP A 524 8.89 5.88 22.04
N ASP A 525 8.92 5.62 23.34
CA ASP A 525 9.55 6.46 24.34
C ASP A 525 10.84 5.80 24.83
N ASN A 526 11.99 6.29 24.35
CA ASN A 526 13.32 5.79 24.72
C ASN A 526 13.83 6.35 26.07
N GLU A 527 13.03 7.13 26.79
CA GLU A 527 13.32 7.53 28.17
C GLU A 527 12.88 6.45 29.17
N LYS A 528 11.99 5.55 28.73
CA LYS A 528 11.44 4.48 29.56
C LYS A 528 12.14 3.16 29.24
N ASP A 529 12.35 2.36 30.28
CA ASP A 529 12.87 0.99 30.19
C ASP A 529 11.70 0.01 30.39
N LYS A 530 11.20 -0.57 29.29
CA LYS A 530 10.10 -1.54 29.29
C LYS A 530 10.31 -2.60 28.23
N VAL A 531 10.36 -3.87 28.67
CA VAL A 531 10.29 -5.02 27.76
C VAL A 531 8.89 -5.08 27.14
N PHE A 532 8.82 -5.19 25.82
CA PHE A 532 7.55 -5.30 25.09
C PHE A 532 6.87 -6.66 25.32
N ILE A 533 5.60 -6.62 25.74
CA ILE A 533 4.75 -7.80 25.93
C ILE A 533 3.61 -7.79 24.90
N GLU A 534 2.78 -6.74 24.92
CA GLU A 534 1.66 -6.58 23.99
C GLU A 534 1.22 -5.12 23.85
N ILE A 535 0.45 -4.83 22.78
CA ILE A 535 -0.20 -3.54 22.51
C ILE A 535 -1.41 -3.71 21.57
N GLN A 536 -2.41 -2.85 21.71
CA GLN A 536 -3.49 -2.72 20.72
C GLN A 536 -3.04 -1.84 19.54
N ALA A 537 -3.27 -2.31 18.32
CA ALA A 537 -2.92 -1.62 17.09
C ALA A 537 -4.15 -1.33 16.24
N ASP A 538 -4.30 -0.08 15.81
CA ASP A 538 -5.31 0.28 14.83
C ASP A 538 -4.94 -0.28 13.46
N ILE A 539 -5.93 -0.79 12.73
CA ILE A 539 -5.77 -1.41 11.42
C ILE A 539 -6.42 -0.50 10.39
N TYR A 540 -5.67 -0.13 9.36
CA TYR A 540 -6.21 0.55 8.19
C TYR A 540 -6.08 -0.33 6.95
N ASP A 541 -7.02 -0.17 6.01
CA ASP A 541 -6.99 -0.85 4.73
C ASP A 541 -6.04 -0.16 3.72
N GLU A 542 -6.12 -0.51 2.43
CA GLU A 542 -5.25 0.12 1.40
C GLU A 542 -5.65 1.55 1.02
N ASN A 543 -6.88 1.96 1.31
CA ASN A 543 -7.44 3.27 1.03
C ASN A 543 -7.29 4.25 2.20
N GLY A 544 -6.76 3.78 3.34
CA GLY A 544 -6.63 4.57 4.56
C GLY A 544 -7.88 4.59 5.42
N GLU A 545 -8.81 3.65 5.21
CA GLU A 545 -10.00 3.50 6.05
C GLU A 545 -9.68 2.63 7.27
N PHE A 546 -10.14 3.07 8.44
CA PHE A 546 -10.02 2.28 9.67
C PHE A 546 -10.95 1.07 9.61
N ILE A 547 -10.39 -0.13 9.82
CA ILE A 547 -11.13 -1.41 9.71
C ILE A 547 -11.14 -2.23 11.00
N GLY A 548 -10.54 -1.73 12.08
CA GLY A 548 -10.60 -2.36 13.40
C GLY A 548 -9.31 -2.28 14.20
N ILE A 549 -9.24 -3.07 15.27
CA ILE A 549 -8.11 -3.13 16.22
C ILE A 549 -7.62 -4.57 16.29
N ASP A 550 -6.30 -4.78 16.34
CA ASP A 550 -5.68 -6.08 16.63
C ASP A 550 -4.81 -6.00 17.88
N ASN A 551 -4.70 -7.10 18.63
CA ASN A 551 -3.74 -7.21 19.71
C ASN A 551 -2.43 -7.80 19.18
N ILE A 552 -1.34 -7.03 19.28
CA ILE A 552 0.00 -7.46 18.87
C ILE A 552 0.76 -7.88 20.11
N SER A 553 1.10 -9.17 20.23
CA SER A 553 1.88 -9.71 21.35
C SER A 553 3.22 -10.32 20.91
N SER A 554 4.24 -10.25 21.77
CA SER A 554 5.56 -10.87 21.53
C SER A 554 5.55 -12.38 21.68
N ASN A 555 4.72 -12.88 22.61
CA ASN A 555 4.65 -14.29 23.00
C ASN A 555 6.03 -14.87 23.36
N ASP A 556 6.92 -14.06 23.95
CA ASP A 556 8.28 -14.50 24.32
C ASP A 556 8.31 -15.47 25.51
N ASP A 557 7.23 -15.47 26.30
CA ASP A 557 6.95 -16.35 27.44
C ASP A 557 6.33 -17.70 27.04
N LYS A 558 5.85 -17.82 25.79
CA LYS A 558 5.16 -19.01 25.30
C LYS A 558 6.06 -19.86 24.41
N GLU A 559 5.91 -21.17 24.50
CA GLU A 559 6.53 -22.09 23.54
C GLU A 559 5.74 -22.10 22.21
N ARG A 560 6.40 -22.48 21.12
CA ARG A 560 5.79 -22.54 19.79
C ARG A 560 5.30 -23.94 19.48
N ILE A 561 4.28 -24.05 18.61
CA ILE A 561 3.68 -25.34 18.21
C ILE A 561 4.72 -26.32 17.62
N ASN A 562 5.82 -25.83 17.03
CA ASN A 562 6.89 -26.70 16.52
C ASN A 562 7.63 -27.46 17.63
N LYS A 563 7.69 -26.91 18.85
CA LYS A 563 8.26 -27.61 20.01
C LYS A 563 7.30 -28.71 20.50
N TRP A 564 5.99 -28.45 20.46
CA TRP A 564 4.95 -29.44 20.77
C TRP A 564 5.00 -30.64 19.81
N ILE A 565 4.92 -30.40 18.50
CA ILE A 565 4.84 -31.51 17.53
C ILE A 565 6.10 -32.38 17.52
N LYS A 566 7.26 -31.80 17.83
CA LYS A 566 8.54 -32.52 17.90
C LYS A 566 8.58 -33.60 18.98
N ILE A 567 7.75 -33.48 20.03
CA ILE A 567 7.64 -34.50 21.10
C ILE A 567 7.13 -35.83 20.54
N PHE A 568 6.32 -35.78 19.47
CA PHE A 568 5.70 -36.94 18.84
C PHE A 568 6.45 -37.46 17.61
N ASP A 569 7.61 -36.87 17.27
CA ASP A 569 8.41 -37.32 16.14
C ASP A 569 9.08 -38.66 16.45
N ASN A 570 8.91 -39.62 15.54
CA ASN A 570 9.50 -40.94 15.62
C ASN A 570 10.15 -41.33 14.29
N LYS A 571 11.36 -40.84 14.07
CA LYS A 571 12.18 -41.15 12.88
C LYS A 571 12.56 -42.63 12.74
N LYS A 572 12.30 -43.45 13.76
CA LYS A 572 12.56 -44.90 13.78
C LYS A 572 11.27 -45.72 13.66
N ALA A 573 10.15 -45.09 13.35
CA ALA A 573 8.89 -45.81 13.13
C ALA A 573 9.09 -46.90 12.07
N LYS A 574 8.60 -48.11 12.36
CA LYS A 574 8.73 -49.27 11.47
C LYS A 574 7.89 -49.11 10.20
N GLU A 575 6.74 -48.45 10.34
CA GLU A 575 5.80 -48.15 9.27
C GLU A 575 5.58 -46.65 9.24
N VAL A 576 6.10 -46.00 8.20
CA VAL A 576 5.94 -44.57 7.93
C VAL A 576 4.92 -44.43 6.80
N ILE A 577 3.85 -43.68 7.06
CA ILE A 577 2.74 -43.50 6.11
C ILE A 577 2.83 -42.17 5.36
N GLY A 578 3.86 -41.35 5.61
CA GLY A 578 4.08 -40.07 4.97
C GLY A 578 4.92 -39.11 5.81
N PHE A 579 5.21 -37.94 5.26
CA PHE A 579 6.08 -36.94 5.86
C PHE A 579 5.38 -35.58 5.89
N MET A 580 5.43 -34.87 7.02
CA MET A 580 4.92 -33.50 7.12
C MET A 580 6.05 -32.51 7.36
N GLU A 581 6.19 -31.53 6.46
CA GLU A 581 7.10 -30.40 6.68
C GLU A 581 6.58 -29.52 7.82
N ASN A 582 7.41 -29.23 8.83
CA ASN A 582 7.08 -28.30 9.92
C ASN A 582 7.84 -26.98 9.74
N PRO A 583 7.38 -26.07 8.85
CA PRO A 583 8.04 -24.79 8.66
C PRO A 583 7.85 -23.90 9.90
N THR A 584 8.51 -22.74 9.93
CA THR A 584 8.35 -21.73 10.99
C THR A 584 6.85 -21.52 11.32
N PRO A 585 6.46 -21.48 12.61
CA PRO A 585 5.07 -21.58 13.03
C PRO A 585 4.33 -20.23 12.95
N ASP A 586 4.24 -19.65 11.76
CA ASP A 586 3.48 -18.44 11.47
C ASP A 586 2.76 -18.53 10.12
N PHE A 587 1.82 -17.60 9.89
CA PHE A 587 1.03 -17.57 8.65
C PHE A 587 1.89 -17.34 7.41
N GLN A 588 2.96 -16.56 7.48
CA GLN A 588 3.89 -16.33 6.38
C GLN A 588 4.45 -17.65 5.81
N ASN A 589 4.76 -18.59 6.70
CA ASN A 589 5.43 -19.85 6.37
C ASN A 589 4.47 -21.04 6.22
N ASN A 590 3.17 -20.87 6.51
CA ASN A 590 2.14 -21.91 6.26
C ASN A 590 2.09 -22.40 4.80
N LYS A 591 2.51 -21.58 3.83
CA LYS A 591 2.60 -21.99 2.41
C LYS A 591 3.54 -23.17 2.15
N PHE A 592 4.49 -23.43 3.06
CA PHE A 592 5.42 -24.56 2.98
C PHE A 592 4.90 -25.80 3.74
N LEU A 593 3.89 -25.66 4.60
CA LEU A 593 3.30 -26.79 5.32
C LEU A 593 2.55 -27.68 4.34
N ASN A 594 3.01 -28.91 4.20
CA ASN A 594 2.39 -29.92 3.35
C ASN A 594 2.71 -31.33 3.88
N ILE A 595 1.89 -32.28 3.48
CA ILE A 595 2.12 -33.72 3.67
C ILE A 595 2.55 -34.30 2.33
N SER A 596 3.63 -35.07 2.30
CA SER A 596 4.19 -35.68 1.11
C SER A 596 4.56 -37.14 1.35
N GLU A 597 4.66 -37.90 0.27
CA GLU A 597 5.02 -39.31 0.32
C GLU A 597 6.52 -39.51 0.62
N THR A 598 7.34 -38.53 0.26
CA THR A 598 8.79 -38.53 0.47
C THR A 598 9.24 -37.38 1.37
N GLU A 599 10.35 -37.55 2.09
CA GLU A 599 10.94 -36.50 2.91
C GLU A 599 11.47 -35.36 2.03
N GLY A 600 11.11 -34.11 2.38
CA GLY A 600 11.59 -32.93 1.68
C GLY A 600 13.06 -32.59 1.99
N LYS A 601 13.66 -31.74 1.15
CA LYS A 601 15.09 -31.35 1.28
C LYS A 601 15.33 -30.02 2.01
N ARG A 602 14.27 -29.32 2.43
CA ARG A 602 14.41 -28.02 3.12
C ARG A 602 14.97 -28.24 4.53
N HIS A 603 15.75 -27.28 5.04
CA HIS A 603 16.27 -27.26 6.41
C HIS A 603 15.18 -26.97 7.46
N ASN A 604 14.17 -27.83 7.52
CA ASN A 604 13.06 -27.81 8.48
C ASN A 604 12.94 -29.18 9.17
N ASN A 605 12.19 -29.25 10.27
CA ASN A 605 11.86 -30.54 10.88
C ASN A 605 10.75 -31.23 10.07
N TYR A 606 10.89 -32.51 9.78
CA TYR A 606 9.81 -33.32 9.20
C TYR A 606 9.25 -34.26 10.27
N LEU A 607 7.93 -34.33 10.38
CA LEU A 607 7.26 -35.34 11.19
C LEU A 607 7.11 -36.60 10.33
N PHE A 608 7.56 -37.74 10.84
CA PHE A 608 7.42 -39.04 10.21
C PHE A 608 6.08 -39.61 10.67
N PHE A 609 5.06 -39.56 9.82
CA PHE A 609 3.72 -40.02 10.19
C PHE A 609 3.73 -41.53 10.41
N SER A 610 3.06 -41.95 11.48
CA SER A 610 2.81 -43.34 11.84
C SER A 610 1.49 -43.42 12.61
N LYS A 611 1.02 -44.64 12.89
CA LYS A 611 -0.15 -44.87 13.74
C LYS A 611 -0.10 -44.12 15.08
N ASN A 612 1.10 -43.96 15.68
CA ASN A 612 1.25 -43.42 17.03
C ASN A 612 1.24 -41.89 17.12
N ASN A 613 1.35 -41.18 15.99
CA ASN A 613 1.41 -39.71 15.97
C ASN A 613 0.47 -39.06 14.94
N LEU A 614 -0.38 -39.85 14.28
CA LEU A 614 -1.29 -39.36 13.24
C LEU A 614 -2.21 -38.25 13.76
N ILE A 615 -2.86 -38.45 14.92
CA ILE A 615 -3.79 -37.45 15.51
C ILE A 615 -3.09 -36.11 15.79
N GLN A 616 -1.91 -36.15 16.40
CA GLN A 616 -1.15 -34.94 16.71
C GLN A 616 -0.69 -34.21 15.45
N GLY A 617 -0.28 -34.97 14.42
CA GLY A 617 0.10 -34.40 13.14
C GLY A 617 -1.08 -33.79 12.35
N VAL A 618 -2.25 -34.42 12.33
CA VAL A 618 -3.43 -33.84 11.66
C VAL A 618 -4.00 -32.63 12.41
N ILE A 619 -3.90 -32.60 13.75
CA ILE A 619 -4.21 -31.38 14.53
C ILE A 619 -3.24 -30.26 14.14
N TYR A 620 -1.93 -30.52 14.19
CA TYR A 620 -0.90 -29.56 13.79
C TYR A 620 -1.18 -28.97 12.40
N PHE A 621 -1.52 -29.84 11.45
CA PHE A 621 -1.82 -29.46 10.08
C PHE A 621 -3.08 -28.60 9.98
N SER A 622 -4.17 -29.03 10.62
CA SER A 622 -5.48 -28.39 10.54
C SER A 622 -5.51 -27.03 11.23
N VAL A 623 -4.97 -26.91 12.45
CA VAL A 623 -4.96 -25.62 13.17
C VAL A 623 -4.16 -24.55 12.44
N ARG A 624 -3.15 -24.96 11.66
CA ARG A 624 -2.34 -24.05 10.84
C ARG A 624 -3.00 -23.67 9.52
N LEU A 625 -3.89 -24.50 8.97
CA LEU A 625 -4.43 -24.33 7.61
C LEU A 625 -5.94 -24.03 7.55
N CYS A 626 -6.68 -24.18 8.65
CA CYS A 626 -8.12 -23.85 8.72
C CYS A 626 -8.42 -22.34 8.61
N MET A 627 -7.40 -21.48 8.66
CA MET A 627 -7.53 -20.03 8.53
C MET A 627 -6.69 -19.50 7.37
N ASP A 628 -7.27 -18.58 6.62
CA ASP A 628 -6.59 -17.92 5.52
C ASP A 628 -5.39 -17.09 5.99
N ALA A 629 -4.29 -17.20 5.24
CA ALA A 629 -3.16 -16.30 5.36
C ALA A 629 -3.50 -14.94 4.72
N LEU A 630 -3.69 -13.94 5.56
CA LEU A 630 -4.00 -12.56 5.23
C LEU A 630 -2.79 -11.68 5.53
N TRP A 631 -2.74 -10.49 4.94
CA TRP A 631 -1.62 -9.58 5.20
C TRP A 631 -1.51 -9.20 6.68
N ARG A 632 -2.64 -9.12 7.42
CA ARG A 632 -2.68 -8.72 8.83
C ARG A 632 -2.23 -9.81 9.80
N ASN A 633 -2.44 -11.10 9.49
CA ASN A 633 -2.07 -12.20 10.37
C ASN A 633 -0.72 -12.84 10.00
N ASP A 634 -0.06 -12.36 8.95
CA ASP A 634 1.20 -12.89 8.40
C ASP A 634 2.30 -13.16 9.45
N ARG A 635 2.32 -12.40 10.56
CA ARG A 635 3.30 -12.56 11.67
C ARG A 635 2.75 -13.23 12.94
N LYS A 636 1.44 -13.54 13.01
CA LYS A 636 0.85 -14.23 14.16
C LYS A 636 1.47 -15.63 14.31
N GLN A 637 1.90 -15.93 15.53
CA GLN A 637 2.65 -17.15 15.87
C GLN A 637 1.71 -18.22 16.41
N PHE A 638 1.85 -19.46 15.93
CA PHE A 638 1.19 -20.63 16.50
C PHE A 638 1.95 -21.13 17.73
N LEU A 639 1.22 -21.32 18.82
CA LEU A 639 1.76 -21.58 20.15
C LEU A 639 1.63 -23.05 20.54
N TYR A 640 2.36 -23.42 21.58
CA TYR A 640 2.19 -24.70 22.26
C TYR A 640 0.78 -24.74 22.89
N PRO A 641 -0.05 -25.76 22.61
CA PRO A 641 -1.44 -25.78 23.05
C PRO A 641 -1.64 -26.16 24.52
N LYS A 642 -2.80 -25.81 25.06
CA LYS A 642 -3.33 -26.41 26.30
C LYS A 642 -3.88 -27.82 26.05
N ASP A 643 -3.93 -28.66 27.07
CA ASP A 643 -4.24 -30.09 26.92
C ASP A 643 -5.71 -30.44 26.61
N GLY A 644 -6.61 -29.45 26.53
CA GLY A 644 -8.04 -29.69 26.27
C GLY A 644 -8.35 -30.47 24.99
N TRP A 645 -7.51 -30.36 23.95
CA TRP A 645 -7.66 -31.09 22.69
C TRP A 645 -7.52 -32.62 22.84
N GLN A 646 -6.88 -33.10 23.91
CA GLN A 646 -6.60 -34.53 24.11
C GLN A 646 -7.89 -35.36 24.30
N ASN A 647 -8.91 -34.75 24.91
CA ASN A 647 -10.20 -35.37 25.19
C ASN A 647 -11.31 -34.95 24.22
N ASP A 648 -11.06 -33.95 23.36
CA ASP A 648 -12.02 -33.51 22.34
C ASP A 648 -11.91 -34.38 21.08
N THR A 649 -12.59 -35.53 21.11
CA THR A 649 -12.59 -36.50 20.02
C THR A 649 -13.30 -35.99 18.77
N GLU A 650 -14.31 -35.13 18.90
CA GLU A 650 -14.96 -34.47 17.75
C GLU A 650 -13.94 -33.58 17.02
N PHE A 651 -13.22 -32.72 17.75
CA PHE A 651 -12.16 -31.87 17.18
C PHE A 651 -11.03 -32.67 16.53
N GLN A 652 -10.61 -33.78 17.15
CA GLN A 652 -9.63 -34.70 16.55
C GLN A 652 -10.13 -35.25 15.20
N GLY A 653 -11.42 -35.59 15.12
CA GLY A 653 -12.03 -36.12 13.92
C GLY A 653 -12.22 -35.09 12.83
N ASP A 654 -12.59 -33.88 13.21
CA ASP A 654 -12.65 -32.73 12.31
C ASP A 654 -11.27 -32.45 11.70
N CYS A 655 -10.21 -32.47 12.52
CA CYS A 655 -8.84 -32.29 12.05
C CYS A 655 -8.36 -33.41 11.12
N LEU A 656 -8.70 -34.68 11.42
CA LEU A 656 -8.39 -35.80 10.55
C LEU A 656 -9.07 -35.65 9.19
N THR A 657 -10.37 -35.38 9.20
CA THR A 657 -11.20 -35.19 8.00
C THR A 657 -10.69 -34.02 7.16
N PHE A 658 -10.43 -32.87 7.80
CA PHE A 658 -9.86 -31.71 7.14
C PHE A 658 -8.54 -32.07 6.46
N THR A 659 -7.64 -32.77 7.15
CA THR A 659 -6.32 -33.14 6.61
C THR A 659 -6.42 -34.11 5.42
N LEU A 660 -7.33 -35.08 5.46
CA LEU A 660 -7.51 -36.06 4.38
C LEU A 660 -7.88 -35.39 3.05
N PHE A 661 -8.74 -34.38 3.08
CA PHE A 661 -9.26 -33.74 1.87
C PHE A 661 -8.67 -32.35 1.58
N HIS A 662 -7.75 -31.84 2.40
CA HIS A 662 -7.13 -30.54 2.17
C HIS A 662 -6.05 -30.59 1.07
N GLY A 663 -5.99 -29.55 0.24
CA GLY A 663 -5.07 -29.52 -0.91
C GLY A 663 -3.57 -29.42 -0.59
N GLN A 664 -3.18 -29.26 0.68
CA GLN A 664 -1.78 -29.38 1.15
C GLN A 664 -1.42 -30.79 1.60
N ASN A 665 -2.37 -31.72 1.62
CA ASN A 665 -2.06 -33.13 1.54
C ASN A 665 -1.72 -33.45 0.07
N ARG A 666 -0.43 -33.64 -0.18
CA ARG A 666 0.15 -33.82 -1.52
C ARG A 666 0.68 -35.23 -1.73
N ILE A 667 0.18 -36.19 -0.95
CA ILE A 667 0.42 -37.61 -1.18
C ILE A 667 0.07 -37.95 -2.62
N SER A 668 0.91 -38.71 -3.30
CA SER A 668 0.69 -39.17 -4.66
C SER A 668 1.11 -40.62 -4.78
N SER A 669 0.23 -41.44 -5.33
CA SER A 669 0.48 -42.85 -5.61
C SER A 669 1.57 -43.08 -6.67
N SER A 670 2.00 -42.03 -7.36
CA SER A 670 3.14 -42.09 -8.29
C SER A 670 4.49 -42.11 -7.59
N GLU A 671 4.55 -41.70 -6.32
CA GLU A 671 5.80 -41.61 -5.55
C GLU A 671 6.04 -42.87 -4.70
N ASN A 672 5.00 -43.38 -4.04
CA ASN A 672 5.03 -44.62 -3.23
C ASN A 672 3.60 -45.11 -2.91
N VAL A 673 3.45 -46.11 -2.05
CA VAL A 673 2.16 -46.64 -1.59
C VAL A 673 1.34 -45.56 -0.88
N ASN A 674 0.16 -45.27 -1.43
CA ASN A 674 -0.77 -44.32 -0.81
C ASN A 674 -1.49 -44.97 0.39
N HIS A 675 -1.17 -44.51 1.59
CA HIS A 675 -1.79 -44.95 2.85
C HIS A 675 -2.99 -44.10 3.29
N TRP A 676 -3.37 -43.08 2.54
CA TRP A 676 -4.30 -42.01 2.96
C TRP A 676 -5.70 -42.10 2.33
N ILE A 677 -6.05 -43.22 1.69
CA ILE A 677 -7.38 -43.43 1.11
C ILE A 677 -8.38 -43.69 2.25
N PRO A 678 -9.40 -42.83 2.45
CA PRO A 678 -10.28 -42.93 3.62
C PRO A 678 -11.55 -43.77 3.36
N PHE A 679 -11.61 -44.48 2.24
CA PHE A 679 -12.72 -45.32 1.80
C PHE A 679 -12.24 -46.74 1.53
N THR A 680 -13.14 -47.71 1.63
CA THR A 680 -12.93 -49.10 1.21
C THR A 680 -13.18 -49.25 -0.29
N GLU A 681 -12.66 -50.34 -0.87
CA GLU A 681 -12.84 -50.62 -2.30
C GLU A 681 -14.32 -50.73 -2.69
N GLN A 682 -15.16 -51.31 -1.82
CA GLN A 682 -16.60 -51.46 -2.09
C GLN A 682 -17.36 -50.14 -2.00
N GLU A 683 -16.94 -49.21 -1.14
CA GLU A 683 -17.65 -47.93 -1.01
C GLU A 683 -17.56 -47.11 -2.30
N VAL A 684 -16.41 -47.14 -2.98
CA VAL A 684 -16.15 -46.29 -4.15
C VAL A 684 -16.10 -47.06 -5.47
N ASP A 685 -16.53 -48.33 -5.47
CA ASP A 685 -16.50 -49.23 -6.62
C ASP A 685 -15.11 -49.26 -7.30
N ALA A 686 -14.05 -49.42 -6.50
CA ALA A 686 -12.68 -49.38 -6.98
C ALA A 686 -12.40 -50.43 -8.05
N LYS A 687 -11.60 -50.05 -9.07
CA LYS A 687 -11.26 -50.92 -10.22
C LYS A 687 -10.44 -52.16 -9.85
N ASP A 688 -9.72 -52.10 -8.74
CA ASP A 688 -8.91 -53.18 -8.20
C ASP A 688 -8.70 -52.95 -6.70
N LYS A 689 -8.03 -53.89 -6.03
CA LYS A 689 -7.67 -53.82 -4.61
C LYS A 689 -6.72 -52.66 -4.31
N PHE A 690 -6.92 -51.98 -3.19
CA PHE A 690 -5.98 -50.98 -2.71
C PHE A 690 -4.69 -51.63 -2.18
N ALA A 691 -3.56 -50.95 -2.41
CA ALA A 691 -2.26 -51.37 -1.90
C ALA A 691 -2.14 -51.18 -0.38
N SER A 692 -2.95 -50.31 0.22
CA SER A 692 -3.03 -50.12 1.66
C SER A 692 -4.45 -49.74 2.11
N ASN A 693 -4.91 -50.39 3.19
CA ASN A 693 -6.14 -50.08 3.90
C ASN A 693 -5.87 -49.38 5.25
N PHE A 694 -4.67 -48.81 5.41
CA PHE A 694 -4.22 -48.22 6.67
C PHE A 694 -5.22 -47.21 7.23
N MET A 695 -5.66 -46.23 6.42
CA MET A 695 -6.50 -45.14 6.91
C MET A 695 -7.91 -45.60 7.27
N THR A 696 -8.53 -46.49 6.48
CA THR A 696 -9.83 -47.09 6.81
C THR A 696 -9.76 -47.91 8.09
N ASP A 697 -8.70 -48.71 8.26
CA ASP A 697 -8.48 -49.50 9.47
C ASP A 697 -8.22 -48.61 10.69
N PHE A 698 -7.50 -47.49 10.50
CA PHE A 698 -7.27 -46.48 11.52
C PHE A 698 -8.58 -45.81 11.96
N ILE A 699 -9.40 -45.33 11.02
CA ILE A 699 -10.70 -44.69 11.30
C ILE A 699 -11.64 -45.68 12.00
N LYS A 700 -11.69 -46.93 11.55
CA LYS A 700 -12.49 -47.98 12.19
C LYS A 700 -12.03 -48.25 13.64
N SER A 701 -10.72 -48.38 13.85
CA SER A 701 -10.14 -48.54 15.18
C SER A 701 -10.46 -47.35 16.09
N MET A 702 -10.49 -46.14 15.53
CA MET A 702 -10.84 -44.91 16.25
C MET A 702 -12.31 -44.92 16.71
N LYS A 703 -13.23 -45.25 15.81
CA LYS A 703 -14.67 -45.37 16.10
C LYS A 703 -14.97 -46.43 17.16
N ASN A 704 -14.23 -47.54 17.14
CA ASN A 704 -14.43 -48.65 18.08
C ASN A 704 -13.71 -48.47 19.42
N GLY A 705 -12.91 -47.41 19.61
CA GLY A 705 -12.08 -47.24 20.80
C GLY A 705 -10.93 -48.26 20.94
N GLU A 706 -10.51 -48.86 19.82
CA GLU A 706 -9.52 -49.96 19.77
C GLU A 706 -8.07 -49.46 19.52
N LEU A 707 -7.87 -48.13 19.42
CA LEU A 707 -6.55 -47.54 19.20
C LEU A 707 -5.62 -47.74 20.41
N LYS A 708 -4.73 -48.72 20.33
CA LYS A 708 -3.58 -48.85 21.24
C LYS A 708 -2.40 -48.04 20.71
N ILE A 709 -2.08 -46.93 21.38
CA ILE A 709 -0.90 -46.10 21.07
C ILE A 709 0.26 -46.59 21.93
N GLU A 710 1.29 -47.15 21.29
CA GLU A 710 2.53 -47.54 21.99
C GLU A 710 3.48 -46.34 22.05
N ASN A 711 3.53 -45.62 23.17
CA ASN A 711 4.58 -44.63 23.40
C ASN A 711 5.05 -44.65 24.87
N ASP A 712 6.23 -45.24 25.13
CA ASP A 712 6.89 -45.25 26.44
C ASP A 712 7.16 -43.86 27.03
N LYS A 713 7.15 -42.79 26.21
CA LYS A 713 7.31 -41.40 26.66
C LYS A 713 6.02 -40.76 27.19
N GLN A 714 4.85 -41.32 26.91
CA GLN A 714 3.59 -40.86 27.49
C GLN A 714 3.50 -41.19 28.99
N LYS A 715 4.11 -42.30 29.44
CA LYS A 715 4.13 -42.69 30.87
C LYS A 715 4.79 -41.69 31.82
N VAL A 716 5.58 -40.74 31.32
CA VAL A 716 6.28 -39.74 32.14
C VAL A 716 5.58 -38.37 32.13
N LEU A 717 4.66 -38.13 31.17
CA LEU A 717 3.91 -36.87 31.09
C LEU A 717 2.51 -36.94 31.74
N PHE A 718 2.02 -38.13 32.05
CA PHE A 718 0.76 -38.34 32.75
C PHE A 718 1.07 -38.88 34.14
N GLU A 719 0.90 -38.05 35.17
CA GLU A 719 0.88 -38.55 36.55
C GLU A 719 -0.16 -39.68 36.67
N GLU A 720 0.26 -40.77 37.30
CA GLU A 720 -0.59 -41.89 37.68
C GLU A 720 -1.75 -41.39 38.54
N THR A 721 -2.89 -41.13 37.89
CA THR A 721 -4.17 -41.14 38.60
C THR A 721 -4.79 -42.51 38.37
N GLU A 722 -4.56 -43.37 39.36
CA GLU A 722 -5.29 -44.61 39.57
C GLU A 722 -6.80 -44.32 39.63
N ASN A 723 -7.48 -44.48 38.50
CA ASN A 723 -8.87 -44.93 38.38
C ASN A 723 -9.23 -45.05 36.89
N SER A 724 -8.62 -46.02 36.22
CA SER A 724 -8.99 -46.46 34.88
C SER A 724 -10.27 -47.30 34.92
N GLN A 725 -11.41 -46.65 35.16
CA GLN A 725 -12.64 -47.10 34.53
C GLN A 725 -12.51 -46.80 33.04
N SER A 726 -12.40 -47.86 32.24
CA SER A 726 -12.39 -47.81 30.78
C SER A 726 -13.72 -47.21 30.29
N SER A 727 -13.79 -45.88 30.22
CA SER A 727 -14.77 -45.19 29.41
C SER A 727 -14.37 -45.40 27.95
N THR A 728 -15.08 -46.28 27.26
CA THR A 728 -15.05 -46.42 25.81
C THR A 728 -15.53 -45.11 25.21
N ILE A 729 -14.60 -44.18 24.94
CA ILE A 729 -14.92 -42.94 24.25
C ILE A 729 -15.17 -43.31 22.78
N ASN A 730 -16.43 -43.44 22.41
CA ASN A 730 -16.85 -43.65 21.03
C ASN A 730 -16.59 -42.37 20.24
N PHE A 731 -15.62 -42.42 19.32
CA PHE A 731 -15.33 -41.33 18.41
C PHE A 731 -16.47 -41.15 17.39
N GLN A 732 -16.94 -39.92 17.22
CA GLN A 732 -17.94 -39.55 16.21
C GLN A 732 -17.45 -38.38 15.36
N PHE A 733 -17.67 -38.47 14.06
CA PHE A 733 -17.47 -37.33 13.16
C PHE A 733 -18.58 -36.30 13.40
N SER A 734 -18.22 -35.03 13.36
CA SER A 734 -19.22 -33.96 13.32
C SER A 734 -20.04 -34.03 12.04
N THR A 735 -21.18 -33.32 12.02
CA THR A 735 -22.00 -33.17 10.82
C THR A 735 -21.21 -32.58 9.66
N GLU A 736 -20.34 -31.60 9.94
CA GLU A 736 -19.49 -30.94 8.96
C GLU A 736 -18.40 -31.88 8.43
N ALA A 737 -17.80 -32.69 9.30
CA ALA A 737 -16.85 -33.72 8.88
C ALA A 737 -17.54 -34.79 8.02
N GLN A 738 -18.74 -35.24 8.40
CA GLN A 738 -19.52 -36.20 7.61
C GLN A 738 -19.85 -35.64 6.21
N ALA A 739 -20.24 -34.38 6.11
CA ALA A 739 -20.49 -33.72 4.82
C ALA A 739 -19.23 -33.69 3.92
N VAL A 740 -18.04 -33.52 4.50
CA VAL A 740 -16.77 -33.61 3.75
C VAL A 740 -16.50 -35.04 3.28
N PHE A 741 -16.75 -36.05 4.13
CA PHE A 741 -16.64 -37.45 3.74
C PHE A 741 -17.60 -37.81 2.61
N ASP A 742 -18.86 -37.39 2.70
CA ASP A 742 -19.88 -37.66 1.67
C ASP A 742 -19.49 -37.01 0.33
N ALA A 743 -19.03 -35.76 0.35
CA ALA A 743 -18.56 -35.09 -0.86
C ALA A 743 -17.28 -35.72 -1.44
N GLY A 744 -16.37 -36.18 -0.57
CA GLY A 744 -15.17 -36.92 -0.96
C GLY A 744 -15.51 -38.29 -1.57
N HIS A 745 -16.50 -38.98 -1.00
CA HIS A 745 -16.96 -40.29 -1.44
C HIS A 745 -17.51 -40.23 -2.86
N GLU A 746 -18.41 -39.29 -3.15
CA GLU A 746 -18.96 -39.07 -4.50
C GLU A 746 -17.86 -38.73 -5.51
N LEU A 747 -16.86 -37.93 -5.12
CA LEU A 747 -15.72 -37.62 -5.98
C LEU A 747 -14.86 -38.87 -6.29
N TRP A 748 -14.56 -39.71 -5.30
CA TRP A 748 -13.79 -40.94 -5.50
C TRP A 748 -14.57 -41.95 -6.35
N LYS A 749 -15.87 -42.10 -6.10
CA LYS A 749 -16.75 -42.96 -6.89
C LYS A 749 -16.80 -42.52 -8.35
N TYR A 750 -16.93 -41.21 -8.60
CA TYR A 750 -16.88 -40.67 -9.95
C TYR A 750 -15.52 -40.91 -10.61
N TYR A 751 -14.42 -40.72 -9.88
CA TYR A 751 -13.09 -41.04 -10.40
C TYR A 751 -12.93 -42.51 -10.77
N HIS A 752 -13.39 -43.44 -9.92
CA HIS A 752 -13.31 -44.88 -10.22
C HIS A 752 -14.27 -45.32 -11.33
N SER A 753 -15.29 -44.54 -11.68
CA SER A 753 -16.09 -44.81 -12.89
C SER A 753 -15.29 -44.65 -14.19
N GLN A 754 -14.18 -43.90 -14.17
CA GLN A 754 -13.34 -43.62 -15.34
C GLN A 754 -12.55 -44.86 -15.78
N GLU A 755 -12.32 -45.01 -17.09
CA GLU A 755 -11.65 -46.19 -17.66
C GLU A 755 -10.20 -46.34 -17.15
N LYS A 756 -9.48 -45.23 -16.99
CA LYS A 756 -8.06 -45.19 -16.59
C LYS A 756 -7.83 -44.86 -15.12
N ALA A 757 -8.83 -45.10 -14.28
CA ALA A 757 -8.73 -44.83 -12.85
C ALA A 757 -7.67 -45.74 -12.19
N ASN A 758 -6.62 -45.14 -11.63
CA ASN A 758 -5.68 -45.85 -10.76
C ASN A 758 -6.36 -46.17 -9.41
N PRO A 759 -6.44 -47.44 -9.00
CA PRO A 759 -7.00 -47.85 -7.70
C PRO A 759 -6.42 -47.09 -6.51
N ASN A 760 -5.12 -46.75 -6.55
CA ASN A 760 -4.41 -46.17 -5.41
C ASN A 760 -4.41 -44.63 -5.38
N ALA A 761 -5.21 -43.98 -6.23
CA ALA A 761 -5.16 -42.52 -6.38
C ALA A 761 -5.49 -41.76 -5.09
N SER A 762 -4.67 -40.76 -4.78
CA SER A 762 -4.96 -39.77 -3.75
C SER A 762 -5.87 -38.65 -4.28
N LEU A 763 -6.33 -37.73 -3.41
CA LEU A 763 -7.00 -36.51 -3.86
C LEU A 763 -6.15 -35.72 -4.85
N TYR A 764 -4.83 -35.67 -4.63
CA TYR A 764 -3.91 -34.97 -5.52
C TYR A 764 -3.88 -35.62 -6.91
N ASP A 765 -3.81 -36.95 -6.96
CA ASP A 765 -3.81 -37.71 -8.22
C ASP A 765 -5.15 -37.56 -8.97
N ILE A 766 -6.28 -37.63 -8.25
CA ILE A 766 -7.62 -37.41 -8.83
C ILE A 766 -7.72 -36.01 -9.44
N ARG A 767 -7.25 -34.98 -8.71
CA ARG A 767 -7.21 -33.61 -9.24
C ARG A 767 -6.30 -33.48 -10.45
N GLU A 768 -5.15 -34.15 -10.45
CA GLU A 768 -4.24 -34.15 -11.59
C GLU A 768 -4.86 -34.82 -12.81
N PHE A 769 -5.58 -35.94 -12.63
CA PHE A 769 -6.28 -36.64 -13.72
C PHE A 769 -7.26 -35.73 -14.46
N PHE A 770 -8.13 -35.02 -13.74
CA PHE A 770 -9.16 -34.18 -14.36
C PHE A 770 -8.66 -32.80 -14.79
N GLN A 771 -7.74 -32.18 -14.03
CA GLN A 771 -7.27 -30.82 -14.34
C GLN A 771 -6.08 -30.83 -15.32
N GLY A 772 -5.32 -31.92 -15.38
CA GLY A 772 -4.09 -32.02 -16.16
C GLY A 772 -2.99 -31.05 -15.73
N ARG A 773 -1.88 -31.03 -16.48
CA ARG A 773 -0.75 -30.13 -16.25
C ARG A 773 -0.57 -29.15 -17.41
N ASN A 774 -0.12 -27.95 -17.08
CA ASN A 774 0.28 -26.95 -18.06
C ASN A 774 1.60 -27.37 -18.74
N PRO A 775 1.65 -27.52 -20.08
CA PRO A 775 2.84 -28.02 -20.78
C PRO A 775 4.10 -27.15 -20.63
N LYS A 776 3.94 -25.84 -20.39
CA LYS A 776 5.06 -24.90 -20.28
C LYS A 776 5.65 -24.83 -18.88
N THR A 777 4.80 -24.95 -17.86
CA THR A 777 5.21 -24.74 -16.45
C THR A 777 5.23 -26.03 -15.63
N ASN A 778 4.71 -27.13 -16.19
CA ASN A 778 4.47 -28.41 -15.53
C ASN A 778 3.64 -28.32 -14.22
N ARG A 779 2.93 -27.20 -14.02
CA ARG A 779 2.03 -27.00 -12.89
C ARG A 779 0.65 -27.55 -13.23
N MET A 780 0.01 -28.21 -12.27
CA MET A 780 -1.39 -28.63 -12.40
C MET A 780 -2.28 -27.42 -12.71
N ASN A 781 -3.23 -27.58 -13.63
CA ASN A 781 -4.14 -26.49 -13.96
C ASN A 781 -5.14 -26.25 -12.82
N ASN A 782 -5.67 -25.03 -12.75
CA ASN A 782 -6.65 -24.65 -11.73
C ASN A 782 -8.10 -25.00 -12.11
N LYS A 783 -8.33 -25.42 -13.37
CA LYS A 783 -9.63 -25.72 -13.96
C LYS A 783 -9.57 -27.05 -14.67
N SER A 784 -10.73 -27.68 -14.84
CA SER A 784 -10.96 -28.85 -15.67
C SER A 784 -12.10 -28.51 -16.64
N ASP A 785 -12.13 -29.20 -17.77
CA ASP A 785 -13.25 -29.15 -18.73
C ASP A 785 -14.33 -30.21 -18.41
N ASP A 786 -14.08 -31.08 -17.43
CA ASP A 786 -15.06 -32.06 -16.93
C ASP A 786 -16.04 -31.36 -15.95
N GLU A 787 -17.28 -31.19 -16.39
CA GLU A 787 -18.32 -30.48 -15.64
C GLU A 787 -18.70 -31.22 -14.36
N THR A 788 -18.87 -32.55 -14.41
CA THR A 788 -19.23 -33.37 -13.25
C THR A 788 -18.15 -33.35 -12.18
N TYR A 789 -16.88 -33.52 -12.57
CA TYR A 789 -15.75 -33.34 -11.66
C TYR A 789 -15.74 -31.93 -11.06
N THR A 790 -15.96 -30.91 -11.87
CA THR A 790 -15.93 -29.50 -11.43
C THR A 790 -17.00 -29.21 -10.37
N GLU A 791 -18.19 -29.80 -10.51
CA GLU A 791 -19.24 -29.75 -9.50
C GLU A 791 -18.81 -30.49 -8.22
N LEU A 792 -18.38 -31.75 -8.32
CA LEU A 792 -18.01 -32.58 -7.17
C LEU A 792 -16.84 -32.01 -6.36
N ILE A 793 -15.77 -31.56 -7.03
CA ILE A 793 -14.65 -30.90 -6.36
C ILE A 793 -15.07 -29.53 -5.77
N GLY A 794 -16.05 -28.86 -6.38
CA GLY A 794 -16.68 -27.66 -5.85
C GLY A 794 -17.40 -27.93 -4.53
N ASN A 795 -18.22 -28.97 -4.49
CA ASN A 795 -18.94 -29.42 -3.29
C ASN A 795 -17.97 -29.79 -2.16
N LEU A 796 -16.93 -30.58 -2.46
CA LEU A 796 -15.89 -30.93 -1.49
C LEU A 796 -15.17 -29.69 -0.93
N ARG A 797 -14.81 -28.73 -1.79
CA ARG A 797 -14.18 -27.47 -1.36
C ARG A 797 -15.10 -26.62 -0.49
N SER A 798 -16.40 -26.61 -0.76
CA SER A 798 -17.38 -25.90 0.04
C SER A 798 -17.56 -26.55 1.41
N ALA A 799 -17.74 -27.87 1.48
CA ALA A 799 -17.83 -28.61 2.74
C ALA A 799 -16.56 -28.43 3.60
N LEU A 800 -15.37 -28.46 2.97
CA LEU A 800 -14.10 -28.21 3.66
C LEU A 800 -14.00 -26.82 4.28
N LYS A 801 -14.60 -25.79 3.66
CA LYS A 801 -14.63 -24.43 4.23
C LYS A 801 -15.50 -24.37 5.47
N GLU A 802 -16.67 -25.01 5.45
CA GLU A 802 -17.55 -25.09 6.62
C GLU A 802 -16.87 -25.84 7.77
N LEU A 803 -16.22 -26.98 7.48
CA LEU A 803 -15.43 -27.70 8.48
C LEU A 803 -14.28 -26.84 9.05
N ALA A 804 -13.60 -26.05 8.20
CA ALA A 804 -12.56 -25.12 8.66
C ALA A 804 -13.11 -24.05 9.61
N LEU A 805 -14.32 -23.53 9.33
CA LEU A 805 -15.01 -22.57 10.21
C LEU A 805 -15.35 -23.18 11.57
N LYS A 806 -15.70 -24.47 11.62
CA LYS A 806 -15.92 -25.22 12.87
C LYS A 806 -14.63 -25.45 13.67
N ILE A 807 -13.53 -25.79 13.00
CA ILE A 807 -12.21 -26.00 13.65
C ILE A 807 -11.67 -24.69 14.23
N LYS A 808 -11.92 -23.55 13.58
CA LYS A 808 -11.32 -22.26 13.93
C LYS A 808 -11.52 -21.82 15.39
N PRO A 809 -12.73 -21.85 16.00
CA PRO A 809 -12.90 -21.55 17.42
C PRO A 809 -12.00 -22.37 18.35
N LYS A 810 -11.81 -23.66 18.06
CA LYS A 810 -10.97 -24.58 18.85
C LYS A 810 -9.49 -24.21 18.84
N VAL A 811 -9.02 -23.56 17.76
CA VAL A 811 -7.65 -23.02 17.68
C VAL A 811 -7.38 -21.99 18.78
N TYR A 812 -8.38 -21.19 19.15
CA TYR A 812 -8.29 -20.22 20.24
C TYR A 812 -8.59 -20.87 21.60
N GLU A 813 -9.60 -21.75 21.68
CA GLU A 813 -9.95 -22.49 22.90
C GLU A 813 -8.75 -23.24 23.49
N TYR A 814 -7.98 -23.91 22.63
CA TYR A 814 -6.78 -24.66 23.04
C TYR A 814 -5.48 -23.86 22.96
N GLU A 815 -5.57 -22.54 22.77
CA GLU A 815 -4.44 -21.60 22.71
C GLU A 815 -3.37 -21.93 21.66
N PHE A 816 -3.73 -22.63 20.58
CA PHE A 816 -2.86 -22.74 19.40
C PHE A 816 -2.62 -21.36 18.78
N LEU A 817 -3.56 -20.42 18.93
CA LEU A 817 -3.37 -18.99 18.76
C LEU A 817 -3.89 -18.24 19.98
N LYS A 818 -3.27 -17.10 20.28
CA LYS A 818 -3.79 -16.14 21.26
C LYS A 818 -4.92 -15.33 20.62
N SER A 819 -6.01 -15.16 21.39
CA SER A 819 -7.19 -14.37 21.02
C SER A 819 -6.87 -12.90 20.76
#